data_AF-A0A354IAW2-F1
#
_entry.id   AF-A0A354IAW2-F1
#
_cell.length_a   1.000
_cell.length_b   1.000
_cell.length_c   1.000
_cell.angle_alpha   90.00
_cell.angle_beta   90.00
_cell.angle_gamma   90.00
#
_symmetry.space_group_name_H-M   'P 1'
#
loop_
_entity.id
_entity.type
_entity.pdbx_description
1 polymer ?
#
loop_
_entity_poly.entity_id
_entity_poly.type
_entity_poly.pdbx_seq_one_letter_code
_entity_poly.pdbx_strand_id
1 'polypeptide(L)'
;MNNNNIWEILGIEPTDNKHEIRAAYAAKSKLYHPEEEPEEFVKLNTAYQAALKYKADSALEDRNNNDTNEEYNSDNDKKNEETEPEKIYNENREPNTPLLARLQNAEESEIEKSTKTGALKKFISIFEEAKEHGAFPRADVWKEFFLSEEFLKEQYSDYFAKGMMDYLSNWSMEGNYHILCLPDSFLVELAVAYALMPEQTYRDSTTNKTIYQIHETGFFAREAAADLWNRQVREYPPVRILYKPENFVRLRSFSDYMRLRNMNSQNALTDDKKESWYDLLNGGCVNHIYELKGKGDRKIYENTRSTTLLCLLTFWLHNEKAPKCILEHMYKSYDLKNIEHSSRKKLYAPLKQVILEQYPDIEASLFGEESKAQMISNWYRNATKIVADAEADFAKGIYEESEAIRIRVKQLFEKPEWPKIQYSKELFDKLYLQLIGREALPDLMAENLLAFYSQKEWSKNNDKTVRMLETILQCMCFNRKVRDINGILPIQPESTSVNQISNDNTDFWCYYLMVGFGFRNVELGNVPSRRYSNGTMCYLPAYINCLYYPSIQWRKLFTKFDDTRDMIAEPVFTEFTLPDKKRLKVEFHFHYCLYFLDNKPVYRAEYTFEECQEFSKSLKKTEHFFFLLAITSIEKEERQQAAKLIQEWLSGLPLYDFTISPIARMLAADNAMPVQLPVENITKEEIQAVYYAERERFCFKAIVTKDSVFLSYLGTFGWLLYHEDYEDTNISDRHLWAKTKLSSLMQPECIPLDSVSLEGMDTIQKAENIVKALVSYGTFQSKNKALLPYEPAFLWKKEEMIKPVKEFFRNTGGFVTESYCVLRYGKEKKREELFYFAVKPFESENAHGINYDYQDRIAELEKKVREPHFIVGSIGLCSACKPDQEFVLYPFAIGLSGTYYLNYIYHMHKADNFAALIAKMFDLSNVTQVDTYQGLLSISNVDGKFEYRFSKEDFNKSAYSMKWTNADALTTFTKAERMLGFADWLDKVLEQNISGLEILLFELIWNNLNICSINLYNKNTYELSFESYDKLKQNIDRYCTSILQEHHKFIWKTSKKDSLYSGFPAEFADILLWYMNYGRLGWKLKDSLKIDIICHNKKEADILSI
;
A
#
# COMPACT_ATOMS: atom_id res chain seq x y z
N MET A 1 3.85 44.27 -35.29
CA MET A 1 4.91 44.83 -36.17
C MET A 1 4.39 44.76 -37.60
N ASN A 2 4.51 45.82 -38.41
CA ASN A 2 4.15 45.75 -39.84
C ASN A 2 5.11 44.77 -40.57
N ASN A 3 4.60 43.97 -41.51
CA ASN A 3 5.38 42.94 -42.22
C ASN A 3 6.66 43.50 -42.90
N ASN A 4 6.63 44.72 -43.45
CA ASN A 4 7.83 45.34 -44.04
C ASN A 4 8.95 45.60 -43.03
N ASN A 5 8.62 45.89 -41.76
CA ASN A 5 9.62 46.19 -40.74
C ASN A 5 10.43 44.94 -40.33
N ILE A 6 9.85 43.73 -40.46
CA ILE A 6 10.52 42.47 -40.16
C ILE A 6 11.73 42.25 -41.10
N TRP A 7 11.49 42.48 -42.40
CA TRP A 7 12.45 42.22 -43.47
C TRP A 7 13.54 43.31 -43.55
N GLU A 8 13.18 44.58 -43.32
CA GLU A 8 14.15 45.67 -43.16
C GLU A 8 15.09 45.46 -41.96
N ILE A 9 14.57 45.02 -40.82
CA ILE A 9 15.40 44.71 -39.64
C ILE A 9 16.35 43.55 -39.92
N LEU A 10 15.97 42.56 -40.73
CA LEU A 10 16.85 41.46 -41.16
C LEU A 10 17.77 41.85 -42.34
N GLY A 11 17.44 42.92 -43.08
CA GLY A 11 18.21 43.42 -44.22
C GLY A 11 18.12 42.53 -45.46
N ILE A 12 17.01 41.81 -45.62
CA ILE A 12 16.73 40.92 -46.77
C ILE A 12 15.33 41.19 -47.30
N GLU A 13 15.06 40.85 -48.55
CA GLU A 13 13.71 40.88 -49.11
C GLU A 13 12.82 39.78 -48.48
N PRO A 14 11.48 39.94 -48.46
CA PRO A 14 10.56 38.92 -47.95
C PRO A 14 10.75 37.57 -48.65
N THR A 15 11.16 36.55 -47.89
CA THR A 15 11.49 35.22 -48.41
C THR A 15 10.91 34.14 -47.50
N ASP A 16 10.51 33.00 -48.05
CA ASP A 16 10.10 31.82 -47.27
C ASP A 16 11.26 30.84 -47.06
N ASN A 17 12.44 31.15 -47.60
CA ASN A 17 13.64 30.37 -47.44
C ASN A 17 14.22 30.56 -46.03
N LYS A 18 13.87 29.64 -45.12
CA LYS A 18 14.35 29.64 -43.72
C LYS A 18 15.88 29.69 -43.61
N HIS A 19 16.62 29.20 -44.60
CA HIS A 19 18.08 29.30 -44.60
C HIS A 19 18.57 30.73 -44.83
N GLU A 20 17.96 31.50 -45.74
CA GLU A 20 18.30 32.91 -45.94
C GLU A 20 17.97 33.75 -44.71
N ILE A 21 16.81 33.50 -44.09
CA ILE A 21 16.38 34.19 -42.86
C ILE A 21 17.38 33.95 -41.71
N ARG A 22 17.82 32.69 -41.55
CA ARG A 22 18.83 32.30 -40.53
C ARG A 22 20.20 32.90 -40.83
N ALA A 23 20.60 32.91 -42.10
CA ALA A 23 21.87 33.49 -42.53
C ALA A 23 21.91 35.00 -42.28
N ALA A 24 20.82 35.71 -42.61
CA ALA A 24 20.69 37.16 -42.37
C ALA A 24 20.71 37.50 -40.87
N TYR A 25 19.98 36.73 -40.05
CA TYR A 25 20.01 36.90 -38.60
C TYR A 25 21.41 36.64 -38.01
N ALA A 26 22.08 35.57 -38.42
CA ALA A 26 23.42 35.23 -37.95
C ALA A 26 24.50 36.25 -38.39
N ALA A 27 24.30 36.91 -39.52
CA ALA A 27 25.17 37.99 -39.97
C ALA A 27 24.97 39.26 -39.13
N LYS A 28 23.72 39.66 -38.86
CA LYS A 28 23.42 40.84 -38.05
C LYS A 28 23.65 40.64 -36.55
N SER A 29 23.48 39.42 -36.02
CA SER A 29 23.71 39.12 -34.60
C SER A 29 25.19 39.17 -34.20
N LYS A 30 26.10 39.27 -35.17
CA LYS A 30 27.53 39.53 -34.94
C LYS A 30 27.87 41.02 -34.83
N LEU A 31 26.96 41.89 -35.27
CA LEU A 31 27.11 43.34 -35.20
C LEU A 31 26.51 43.92 -33.91
N TYR A 32 25.48 43.27 -33.37
CA TYR A 32 24.81 43.68 -32.13
C TYR A 32 25.07 42.66 -31.03
N HIS A 33 25.86 43.03 -30.01
CA HIS A 33 26.19 42.14 -28.89
C HIS A 33 25.14 42.23 -27.76
N PRO A 34 24.66 41.09 -27.20
CA PRO A 34 23.56 41.07 -26.23
C PRO A 34 23.81 41.83 -24.92
N GLU A 35 25.08 42.00 -24.54
CA GLU A 35 25.47 42.70 -23.30
C GLU A 35 25.71 44.20 -23.50
N GLU A 36 26.03 44.63 -24.74
CA GLU A 36 26.36 46.01 -25.07
C GLU A 36 25.14 46.77 -25.61
N GLU A 37 24.29 46.12 -26.42
CA GLU A 37 23.11 46.74 -27.05
C GLU A 37 21.87 45.81 -26.97
N PRO A 38 21.35 45.57 -25.74
CA PRO A 38 20.33 44.56 -25.49
C PRO A 38 18.99 44.86 -26.18
N GLU A 39 18.61 46.13 -26.31
CA GLU A 39 17.33 46.50 -26.92
C GLU A 39 17.31 46.24 -28.44
N GLU A 40 18.42 46.49 -29.14
CA GLU A 40 18.55 46.22 -30.58
C GLU A 40 18.69 44.72 -30.86
N PHE A 41 19.36 43.98 -29.98
CA PHE A 41 19.41 42.53 -30.07
C PHE A 41 18.02 41.88 -29.87
N VAL A 42 17.22 42.41 -28.93
CA VAL A 42 15.83 41.96 -28.73
C VAL A 42 14.98 42.28 -29.96
N LYS A 43 15.11 43.45 -30.58
CA LYS A 43 14.41 43.79 -31.83
C LYS A 43 14.80 42.85 -32.98
N LEU A 44 16.10 42.58 -33.14
CA LEU A 44 16.60 41.68 -34.18
C LEU A 44 16.11 40.23 -33.98
N ASN A 45 16.14 39.72 -32.75
CA ASN A 45 15.65 38.38 -32.43
C ASN A 45 14.12 38.29 -32.59
N THR A 46 13.39 39.34 -32.21
CA THR A 46 11.93 39.38 -32.41
C THR A 46 11.57 39.39 -33.90
N ALA A 47 12.29 40.15 -34.73
CA ALA A 47 12.11 40.15 -36.18
C ALA A 47 12.45 38.78 -36.80
N TYR A 48 13.53 38.14 -36.38
CA TYR A 48 13.91 36.78 -36.81
C TYR A 48 12.82 35.74 -36.49
N GLN A 49 12.29 35.76 -35.27
CA GLN A 49 11.21 34.85 -34.86
C GLN A 49 9.91 35.12 -35.63
N ALA A 50 9.62 36.39 -35.93
CA ALA A 50 8.46 36.77 -36.73
C ALA A 50 8.63 36.35 -38.22
N ALA A 51 9.81 36.52 -38.81
CA ALA A 51 10.13 36.10 -40.17
C ALA A 51 10.01 34.57 -40.36
N LEU A 52 10.45 33.78 -39.39
CA LEU A 52 10.27 32.32 -39.42
C LEU A 52 8.79 31.88 -39.34
N LYS A 53 7.90 32.75 -38.82
CA LYS A 53 6.46 32.52 -38.70
C LYS A 53 5.64 33.14 -39.83
N TYR A 54 6.28 33.85 -40.76
CA TYR A 54 5.64 34.62 -41.84
C TYR A 54 4.71 33.81 -42.76
N LYS A 55 4.74 32.47 -42.69
CA LYS A 55 3.87 31.55 -43.46
C LYS A 55 2.82 30.78 -42.64
N ALA A 56 2.52 31.21 -41.41
CA ALA A 56 1.38 30.68 -40.65
C ALA A 56 0.07 31.45 -40.94
N ASP A 57 0.15 32.78 -41.17
CA ASP A 57 -1.04 33.63 -41.33
C ASP A 57 -1.47 33.86 -42.80
N SER A 58 -0.58 33.67 -43.79
CA SER A 58 -0.94 33.74 -45.23
C SER A 58 -1.54 32.44 -45.78
N ALA A 59 -1.50 31.33 -45.02
CA ALA A 59 -1.99 30.01 -45.45
C ALA A 59 -3.44 29.70 -45.01
N LEU A 60 -4.13 30.68 -44.40
CA LEU A 60 -5.54 30.55 -43.99
C LEU A 60 -6.55 31.10 -45.03
N GLU A 61 -6.10 31.82 -46.06
CA GLU A 61 -6.99 32.39 -47.09
C GLU A 61 -7.09 31.57 -48.40
N ASP A 62 -6.12 30.68 -48.71
CA ASP A 62 -6.12 29.91 -49.96
C ASP A 62 -6.66 28.48 -49.84
N ARG A 63 -7.42 28.16 -48.76
CA ARG A 63 -8.16 26.88 -48.61
C ARG A 63 -9.48 26.83 -49.41
N ASN A 64 -9.73 27.80 -50.27
CA ASN A 64 -10.86 27.81 -51.19
C ASN A 64 -10.35 27.98 -52.63
N ASN A 65 -9.97 26.88 -53.29
CA ASN A 65 -10.33 26.59 -54.69
C ASN A 65 -9.50 25.42 -55.25
N ASN A 66 -10.17 24.26 -55.26
CA ASN A 66 -10.23 23.25 -56.31
C ASN A 66 -8.96 22.86 -57.09
N ASP A 67 -8.60 21.59 -56.89
CA ASP A 67 -8.72 20.48 -57.86
C ASP A 67 -8.19 20.65 -59.30
N THR A 68 -7.52 19.56 -59.72
CA THR A 68 -7.27 19.04 -61.09
C THR A 68 -5.95 19.36 -61.82
N ASN A 69 -5.34 18.23 -62.25
CA ASN A 69 -4.61 17.92 -63.48
C ASN A 69 -3.06 18.09 -63.57
N GLU A 70 -2.42 16.92 -63.56
CA GLU A 70 -1.45 16.37 -64.54
C GLU A 70 -1.11 17.28 -65.74
N GLU A 71 0.17 17.49 -66.08
CA GLU A 71 0.99 16.63 -66.96
C GLU A 71 2.33 17.32 -67.34
N TYR A 72 3.32 16.49 -67.70
CA TYR A 72 4.70 16.81 -68.09
C TYR A 72 4.84 17.52 -69.45
N ASN A 73 5.84 18.41 -69.64
CA ASN A 73 6.95 18.17 -70.60
C ASN A 73 8.03 19.27 -70.66
N SER A 74 9.19 18.81 -71.13
CA SER A 74 10.50 19.43 -71.37
C SER A 74 10.50 20.60 -72.36
N ASP A 75 11.45 21.54 -72.24
CA ASP A 75 12.73 21.49 -72.98
C ASP A 75 13.62 22.73 -72.80
N ASN A 76 14.91 22.50 -73.04
CA ASN A 76 16.07 23.37 -72.89
C ASN A 76 16.15 24.55 -73.89
N ASP A 77 16.83 25.64 -73.50
CA ASP A 77 18.02 26.20 -74.19
C ASP A 77 18.50 27.48 -73.46
N LYS A 78 19.69 27.51 -72.83
CA LYS A 78 21.04 27.80 -73.35
C LYS A 78 21.29 29.22 -73.88
N LYS A 79 22.15 29.91 -73.11
CA LYS A 79 23.37 30.69 -73.51
C LYS A 79 23.16 31.98 -74.31
N ASN A 80 23.96 33.04 -74.17
CA ASN A 80 25.17 33.37 -73.41
C ASN A 80 25.45 34.89 -73.63
N GLU A 81 26.56 35.35 -73.04
CA GLU A 81 27.44 36.48 -73.46
C GLU A 81 27.24 37.78 -72.66
N GLU A 82 28.09 38.03 -71.66
CA GLU A 82 29.45 38.63 -71.73
C GLU A 82 29.36 40.18 -71.78
N THR A 83 30.02 40.99 -70.96
CA THR A 83 31.49 41.14 -70.86
C THR A 83 31.87 42.05 -69.67
N GLU A 84 32.96 41.70 -68.98
CA GLU A 84 33.81 42.49 -68.04
C GLU A 84 34.69 43.52 -68.80
N PRO A 85 35.45 44.51 -68.20
CA PRO A 85 36.48 44.36 -67.11
C PRO A 85 36.60 45.60 -66.16
N GLU A 86 37.45 45.77 -65.13
CA GLU A 86 38.91 45.62 -64.96
C GLU A 86 39.37 45.53 -63.47
N LYS A 87 40.64 45.15 -63.29
CA LYS A 87 41.34 44.53 -62.15
C LYS A 87 42.20 45.49 -61.29
N ILE A 88 42.45 45.13 -60.03
CA ILE A 88 43.77 45.27 -59.34
C ILE A 88 44.08 43.99 -58.53
N TYR A 89 45.29 43.47 -58.73
CA TYR A 89 45.94 42.21 -58.28
C TYR A 89 46.52 42.29 -56.84
N ASN A 90 46.91 41.25 -56.07
CA ASN A 90 47.36 39.89 -56.40
C ASN A 90 47.38 38.86 -55.21
N GLU A 91 47.32 37.56 -55.57
CA GLU A 91 47.90 36.29 -55.01
C GLU A 91 47.84 35.96 -53.49
N ASN A 92 47.32 34.83 -52.98
CA ASN A 92 47.22 33.45 -53.49
C ASN A 92 45.84 32.81 -53.21
N ARG A 93 45.27 32.15 -54.23
CA ARG A 93 44.06 31.30 -54.17
C ARG A 93 44.42 29.83 -54.36
N GLU A 94 43.71 28.96 -53.65
CA GLU A 94 43.18 27.70 -54.20
C GLU A 94 41.62 27.79 -54.21
N PRO A 95 40.92 27.07 -55.09
CA PRO A 95 40.00 27.68 -56.06
C PRO A 95 38.54 27.90 -55.60
N ASN A 96 37.91 28.90 -56.22
CA ASN A 96 36.48 29.26 -56.16
C ASN A 96 35.55 28.08 -56.54
N THR A 97 35.24 27.21 -55.58
CA THR A 97 34.06 26.34 -55.65
C THR A 97 32.88 27.03 -54.95
N PRO A 98 31.66 27.03 -55.54
CA PRO A 98 30.46 27.52 -54.87
C PRO A 98 30.29 26.89 -53.48
N LEU A 99 29.72 27.60 -52.49
CA LEU A 99 29.59 27.08 -51.11
C LEU A 99 28.91 25.70 -51.07
N LEU A 100 27.90 25.47 -51.92
CA LEU A 100 27.24 24.17 -52.05
C LEU A 100 28.20 23.09 -52.57
N ALA A 101 29.02 23.40 -53.58
CA ALA A 101 30.05 22.50 -54.08
C ALA A 101 31.16 22.27 -53.04
N ARG A 102 31.47 23.26 -52.19
CA ARG A 102 32.42 23.09 -51.08
C ARG A 102 31.87 22.18 -49.97
N LEU A 103 30.58 22.30 -49.66
CA LEU A 103 29.89 21.43 -48.70
C LEU A 103 29.78 20.00 -49.24
N GLN A 104 29.44 19.85 -50.52
CA GLN A 104 29.43 18.55 -51.21
C GLN A 104 30.84 17.94 -51.26
N ASN A 105 31.86 18.69 -51.67
CA ASN A 105 33.24 18.21 -51.70
C ASN A 105 33.77 17.87 -50.30
N ALA A 106 33.40 18.63 -49.26
CA ALA A 106 33.78 18.34 -47.89
C ALA A 106 33.09 17.07 -47.36
N GLU A 107 31.81 16.89 -47.70
CA GLU A 107 31.06 15.68 -47.40
C GLU A 107 31.63 14.45 -48.12
N GLU A 108 31.86 14.54 -49.43
CA GLU A 108 32.51 13.50 -50.23
C GLU A 108 33.91 13.16 -49.68
N SER A 109 34.67 14.16 -49.26
CA SER A 109 35.99 13.97 -48.63
C SER A 109 35.91 13.24 -47.28
N GLU A 110 34.90 13.51 -46.45
CA GLU A 110 34.71 12.78 -45.18
C GLU A 110 34.17 11.36 -45.41
N ILE A 111 33.31 11.15 -46.41
CA ILE A 111 32.89 9.80 -46.86
C ILE A 111 34.11 9.01 -47.33
N GLU A 112 34.98 9.59 -48.16
CA GLU A 112 36.20 8.94 -48.66
C GLU A 112 37.16 8.59 -47.53
N LYS A 113 37.31 9.49 -46.55
CA LYS A 113 38.13 9.27 -45.36
C LYS A 113 37.59 8.17 -44.46
N SER A 114 36.28 8.13 -44.20
CA SER A 114 35.65 7.04 -43.44
C SER A 114 35.74 5.71 -44.21
N THR A 115 35.64 5.73 -45.54
CA THR A 115 35.83 4.55 -46.40
C THR A 115 37.26 4.00 -46.34
N LYS A 116 38.27 4.86 -46.14
CA LYS A 116 39.68 4.46 -46.00
C LYS A 116 40.08 4.02 -44.59
N THR A 117 39.50 4.64 -43.55
CA THR A 117 40.00 4.55 -42.17
C THR A 117 38.95 4.53 -41.05
N GLY A 118 37.68 4.83 -41.35
CA GLY A 118 36.61 5.01 -40.35
C GLY A 118 35.60 3.87 -40.30
N ALA A 119 34.39 4.18 -39.82
CA ALA A 119 33.33 3.19 -39.66
C ALA A 119 32.85 2.58 -40.98
N LEU A 120 32.85 3.35 -42.08
CA LEU A 120 32.48 2.85 -43.41
C LEU A 120 33.43 1.77 -43.91
N LYS A 121 34.74 1.90 -43.67
CA LYS A 121 35.73 0.86 -44.03
C LYS A 121 35.37 -0.49 -43.40
N LYS A 122 35.12 -0.50 -42.09
CA LYS A 122 34.78 -1.72 -41.34
C LYS A 122 33.41 -2.26 -41.75
N PHE A 123 32.46 -1.37 -42.00
CA PHE A 123 31.14 -1.75 -42.52
C PHE A 123 31.25 -2.47 -43.86
N ILE A 124 31.98 -1.87 -44.82
CA ILE A 124 32.20 -2.43 -46.16
C ILE A 124 32.96 -3.75 -46.07
N SER A 125 34.00 -3.86 -45.24
CA SER A 125 34.76 -5.10 -45.12
C SER A 125 33.89 -6.28 -44.67
N ILE A 126 32.94 -6.07 -43.76
CA ILE A 126 32.00 -7.13 -43.33
C ILE A 126 31.13 -7.62 -44.50
N PHE A 127 30.68 -6.72 -45.37
CA PHE A 127 29.87 -7.07 -46.54
C PHE A 127 30.69 -7.72 -47.66
N GLU A 128 31.92 -7.29 -47.89
CA GLU A 128 32.82 -7.92 -48.87
C GLU A 128 33.27 -9.32 -48.40
N GLU A 129 33.62 -9.49 -47.12
CA GLU A 129 33.93 -10.81 -46.55
C GLU A 129 32.73 -11.77 -46.67
N ALA A 130 31.50 -11.28 -46.44
CA ALA A 130 30.29 -12.08 -46.62
C ALA A 130 30.10 -12.51 -48.08
N LYS A 131 30.43 -11.63 -49.03
CA LYS A 131 30.38 -11.88 -50.48
C LYS A 131 31.43 -12.91 -50.91
N GLU A 132 32.65 -12.81 -50.38
CA GLU A 132 33.74 -13.76 -50.65
C GLU A 132 33.44 -15.15 -50.09
N HIS A 133 32.87 -15.24 -48.89
CA HIS A 133 32.58 -16.50 -48.20
C HIS A 133 31.21 -17.11 -48.55
N GLY A 134 30.35 -16.40 -49.29
CA GLY A 134 29.03 -16.87 -49.69
C GLY A 134 27.99 -16.93 -48.54
N ALA A 135 28.29 -16.36 -47.37
CA ALA A 135 27.41 -16.40 -46.21
C ALA A 135 27.58 -15.17 -45.30
N PHE A 136 26.47 -14.63 -44.79
CA PHE A 136 26.51 -13.51 -43.84
C PHE A 136 26.93 -13.93 -42.43
N PRO A 137 27.68 -13.09 -41.71
CA PRO A 137 28.06 -13.35 -40.33
C PRO A 137 26.86 -13.37 -39.38
N ARG A 138 27.09 -14.02 -38.23
CA ARG A 138 26.14 -14.06 -37.11
C ARG A 138 25.97 -12.67 -36.51
N ALA A 139 24.87 -12.48 -35.77
CA ALA A 139 24.56 -11.22 -35.10
C ALA A 139 25.73 -10.69 -34.26
N ASP A 140 26.52 -11.57 -33.65
CA ASP A 140 27.67 -11.28 -32.79
C ASP A 140 28.68 -10.31 -33.44
N VAL A 141 28.95 -10.48 -34.73
CA VAL A 141 29.87 -9.62 -35.51
C VAL A 141 29.28 -8.21 -35.66
N TRP A 142 27.98 -8.12 -35.94
CA TRP A 142 27.27 -6.83 -36.00
C TRP A 142 27.20 -6.15 -34.63
N LYS A 143 27.00 -6.91 -33.55
CA LYS A 143 27.03 -6.38 -32.18
C LYS A 143 28.38 -5.74 -31.87
N GLU A 144 29.47 -6.42 -32.25
CA GLU A 144 30.82 -5.91 -32.06
C GLU A 144 31.08 -4.66 -32.89
N PHE A 145 30.64 -4.63 -34.16
CA PHE A 145 30.72 -3.45 -35.01
C PHE A 145 29.96 -2.25 -34.43
N PHE A 146 28.69 -2.42 -34.05
CA PHE A 146 27.87 -1.32 -33.51
C PHE A 146 28.28 -0.85 -32.11
N LEU A 147 29.18 -1.59 -31.44
CA LEU A 147 29.82 -1.17 -30.18
C LEU A 147 31.28 -0.75 -30.38
N SER A 148 31.79 -0.76 -31.61
CA SER A 148 33.14 -0.33 -31.93
C SER A 148 33.30 1.18 -31.77
N GLU A 149 34.52 1.60 -31.42
CA GLU A 149 34.85 3.01 -31.22
C GLU A 149 34.68 3.82 -32.52
N GLU A 150 34.99 3.21 -33.67
CA GLU A 150 34.84 3.83 -34.98
C GLU A 150 33.36 4.12 -35.29
N PHE A 151 32.47 3.14 -35.09
CA PHE A 151 31.04 3.36 -35.31
C PHE A 151 30.47 4.38 -34.32
N LEU A 152 30.76 4.28 -33.03
CA LEU A 152 30.16 5.17 -32.02
C LEU A 152 30.61 6.64 -32.17
N LYS A 153 31.79 6.90 -32.75
CA LYS A 153 32.25 8.25 -33.15
C LYS A 153 31.46 8.80 -34.34
N GLU A 154 31.12 7.96 -35.31
CA GLU A 154 30.44 8.34 -36.55
C GLU A 154 28.91 8.13 -36.53
N GLN A 155 28.35 7.55 -35.46
CA GLN A 155 26.94 7.14 -35.36
C GLN A 155 25.95 8.27 -35.66
N TYR A 156 26.27 9.50 -35.27
CA TYR A 156 25.40 10.67 -35.46
C TYR A 156 25.74 11.47 -36.73
N SER A 157 26.70 11.00 -37.53
CA SER A 157 27.18 11.74 -38.69
C SER A 157 26.34 11.47 -39.95
N ASP A 158 26.09 12.52 -40.71
CA ASP A 158 25.36 12.42 -41.98
C ASP A 158 26.17 11.65 -43.04
N TYR A 159 27.50 11.83 -43.04
CA TYR A 159 28.38 11.20 -44.02
C TYR A 159 28.43 9.67 -43.87
N PHE A 160 28.41 9.11 -42.65
CA PHE A 160 28.37 7.66 -42.46
C PHE A 160 27.07 7.08 -43.03
N ALA A 161 25.94 7.73 -42.75
CA ALA A 161 24.65 7.29 -43.26
C ALA A 161 24.55 7.37 -44.79
N LYS A 162 25.01 8.46 -45.39
CA LYS A 162 25.07 8.63 -46.85
C LYS A 162 25.98 7.58 -47.49
N GLY A 163 27.21 7.43 -47.01
CA GLY A 163 28.14 6.42 -47.53
C GLY A 163 27.64 4.98 -47.37
N MET A 164 26.94 4.67 -46.28
CA MET A 164 26.29 3.36 -46.08
C MET A 164 25.20 3.14 -47.15
N MET A 165 24.34 4.13 -47.39
CA MET A 165 23.28 4.05 -48.39
C MET A 165 23.82 3.97 -49.82
N ASP A 166 24.87 4.73 -50.14
CA ASP A 166 25.52 4.74 -51.46
C ASP A 166 26.18 3.38 -51.77
N TYR A 167 26.87 2.81 -50.78
CA TYR A 167 27.44 1.46 -50.91
C TYR A 167 26.33 0.42 -51.11
N LEU A 168 25.33 0.40 -50.22
CA LEU A 168 24.26 -0.59 -50.27
C LEU A 168 23.42 -0.51 -51.55
N SER A 169 23.25 0.69 -52.13
CA SER A 169 22.51 0.89 -53.38
C SER A 169 23.16 0.21 -54.58
N ASN A 170 24.50 0.12 -54.56
CA ASN A 170 25.30 -0.52 -55.61
C ASN A 170 25.70 -1.97 -55.26
N TRP A 171 25.35 -2.44 -54.06
CA TRP A 171 25.75 -3.75 -53.55
C TRP A 171 24.73 -4.84 -53.89
N SER A 172 25.24 -6.02 -54.30
CA SER A 172 24.46 -7.24 -54.47
C SER A 172 25.31 -8.50 -54.27
N MET A 173 24.64 -9.60 -53.91
CA MET A 173 25.25 -10.92 -53.64
C MET A 173 24.32 -12.05 -54.11
N GLU A 174 24.88 -13.23 -54.43
CA GLU A 174 24.11 -14.43 -54.81
C GLU A 174 23.06 -14.80 -53.75
N GLY A 175 21.89 -15.29 -54.17
CA GLY A 175 20.77 -15.61 -53.27
C GLY A 175 19.74 -14.50 -53.09
N ASN A 176 19.63 -13.56 -54.05
CA ASN A 176 18.72 -12.41 -54.05
C ASN A 176 18.97 -11.39 -52.92
N TYR A 177 20.21 -11.28 -52.44
CA TYR A 177 20.58 -10.22 -51.50
C TYR A 177 20.93 -8.93 -52.25
N HIS A 178 20.26 -7.85 -51.87
CA HIS A 178 20.43 -6.48 -52.40
C HIS A 178 19.82 -5.50 -51.39
N ILE A 179 19.85 -4.18 -51.64
CA ILE A 179 19.33 -3.17 -50.72
C ILE A 179 17.88 -3.41 -50.23
N LEU A 180 17.01 -3.99 -51.07
CA LEU A 180 15.62 -4.32 -50.71
C LEU A 180 15.46 -5.68 -50.00
N CYS A 181 16.54 -6.44 -49.79
CA CYS A 181 16.54 -7.75 -49.15
C CYS A 181 17.88 -7.99 -48.42
N LEU A 182 18.07 -7.33 -47.27
CA LEU A 182 19.26 -7.39 -46.43
C LEU A 182 19.14 -8.44 -45.32
N PRO A 183 20.22 -9.06 -44.84
CA PRO A 183 20.17 -10.14 -43.85
C PRO A 183 19.54 -9.72 -42.50
N ASP A 184 18.77 -10.62 -41.89
CA ASP A 184 18.09 -10.38 -40.59
C ASP A 184 19.04 -10.01 -39.47
N SER A 185 20.22 -10.66 -39.42
CA SER A 185 21.23 -10.40 -38.40
C SER A 185 21.75 -8.97 -38.44
N PHE A 186 21.86 -8.37 -39.63
CA PHE A 186 22.23 -6.97 -39.78
C PHE A 186 21.07 -6.04 -39.44
N LEU A 187 19.88 -6.27 -40.03
CA LEU A 187 18.72 -5.39 -39.86
C LEU A 187 18.31 -5.25 -38.39
N VAL A 188 18.28 -6.37 -37.65
CA VAL A 188 17.94 -6.36 -36.21
C VAL A 188 18.96 -5.55 -35.41
N GLU A 189 20.25 -5.70 -35.70
CA GLU A 189 21.30 -5.01 -34.96
C GLU A 189 21.39 -3.52 -35.33
N LEU A 190 21.11 -3.16 -36.59
CA LEU A 190 20.95 -1.76 -37.01
C LEU A 190 19.76 -1.11 -36.29
N ALA A 191 18.63 -1.81 -36.19
CA ALA A 191 17.45 -1.33 -35.46
C ALA A 191 17.72 -1.16 -33.96
N VAL A 192 18.49 -2.07 -33.36
CA VAL A 192 18.95 -1.95 -31.97
C VAL A 192 19.87 -0.73 -31.80
N ALA A 193 20.88 -0.57 -32.67
CA ALA A 193 21.89 0.48 -32.58
C ALA A 193 21.33 1.89 -32.80
N TYR A 194 20.26 2.03 -33.58
CA TYR A 194 19.52 3.29 -33.81
C TYR A 194 18.21 3.39 -33.02
N ALA A 195 17.98 2.47 -32.08
CA ALA A 195 16.82 2.43 -31.20
C ALA A 195 15.47 2.59 -31.93
N LEU A 196 15.23 1.78 -32.96
CA LEU A 196 14.00 1.80 -33.75
C LEU A 196 12.90 0.97 -33.07
N MET A 197 11.88 1.60 -32.47
CA MET A 197 10.75 0.96 -31.77
C MET A 197 9.50 0.76 -32.65
N PRO A 198 9.12 -0.49 -33.02
CA PRO A 198 8.04 -0.75 -33.99
C PRO A 198 6.60 -0.39 -33.55
N GLU A 199 6.38 0.11 -32.34
CA GLU A 199 5.05 0.41 -31.79
C GLU A 199 4.45 1.70 -32.39
N GLN A 200 5.23 2.50 -33.11
CA GLN A 200 4.81 3.72 -33.82
C GLN A 200 4.73 3.45 -35.32
N THR A 201 3.73 2.68 -35.74
CA THR A 201 3.56 2.29 -37.14
C THR A 201 2.20 2.69 -37.70
N TYR A 202 2.21 3.16 -38.95
CA TYR A 202 1.00 3.37 -39.74
C TYR A 202 0.91 2.30 -40.83
N ARG A 203 -0.30 1.81 -41.08
CA ARG A 203 -0.54 0.82 -42.12
C ARG A 203 -0.84 1.55 -43.43
N ASP A 204 0.08 1.47 -44.38
CA ASP A 204 -0.10 2.04 -45.71
C ASP A 204 -1.25 1.31 -46.43
N SER A 205 -2.30 2.06 -46.76
CA SER A 205 -3.51 1.55 -47.41
C SER A 205 -3.27 1.07 -48.84
N THR A 206 -2.20 1.53 -49.49
CA THR A 206 -1.86 1.18 -50.88
C THR A 206 -1.00 -0.09 -50.99
N THR A 207 -0.07 -0.29 -50.05
CA THR A 207 0.87 -1.44 -50.08
C THR A 207 0.55 -2.53 -49.04
N ASN A 208 -0.40 -2.28 -48.14
CA ASN A 208 -0.76 -3.12 -46.99
C ASN A 208 0.42 -3.43 -46.04
N LYS A 209 1.51 -2.67 -46.15
CA LYS A 209 2.72 -2.78 -45.31
C LYS A 209 2.66 -1.85 -44.11
N THR A 210 3.24 -2.31 -43.02
CA THR A 210 3.44 -1.53 -41.80
C THR A 210 4.67 -0.64 -41.97
N ILE A 211 4.47 0.68 -42.03
CA ILE A 211 5.55 1.67 -42.19
C ILE A 211 5.92 2.25 -40.82
N TYR A 212 7.22 2.28 -40.52
CA TYR A 212 7.77 2.90 -39.32
C TYR A 212 7.84 4.43 -39.46
N GLN A 213 7.35 5.20 -38.48
CA GLN A 213 7.52 6.65 -38.40
C GLN A 213 8.37 7.06 -37.18
N ILE A 214 9.24 8.07 -37.36
CA ILE A 214 10.05 8.66 -36.27
C ILE A 214 9.29 9.88 -35.72
N HIS A 215 8.78 9.84 -34.49
CA HIS A 215 8.05 10.98 -33.88
C HIS A 215 8.86 11.85 -32.89
N GLU A 216 10.02 11.39 -32.42
CA GLU A 216 10.91 12.19 -31.54
C GLU A 216 12.12 12.71 -32.32
N THR A 217 12.67 13.87 -31.90
CA THR A 217 13.86 14.54 -32.49
C THR A 217 14.89 13.53 -33.02
N GLY A 218 14.91 13.34 -34.34
CA GLY A 218 15.82 12.43 -35.04
C GLY A 218 17.02 13.18 -35.63
N PHE A 219 18.08 12.43 -35.92
CA PHE A 219 19.23 12.88 -36.71
C PHE A 219 19.28 12.01 -37.98
N PHE A 220 19.86 12.54 -39.06
CA PHE A 220 19.77 11.95 -40.40
C PHE A 220 20.13 10.47 -40.46
N ALA A 221 21.18 10.03 -39.75
CA ALA A 221 21.58 8.62 -39.74
C ALA A 221 20.52 7.67 -39.16
N ARG A 222 19.72 8.12 -38.18
CA ARG A 222 18.59 7.36 -37.63
C ARG A 222 17.44 7.27 -38.65
N GLU A 223 17.22 8.34 -39.41
CA GLU A 223 16.23 8.38 -40.50
C GLU A 223 16.63 7.44 -41.63
N ALA A 224 17.90 7.44 -42.04
CA ALA A 224 18.43 6.53 -43.04
C ALA A 224 18.31 5.05 -42.61
N ALA A 225 18.55 4.74 -41.34
CA ALA A 225 18.35 3.38 -40.81
C ALA A 225 16.87 2.95 -40.84
N ALA A 226 15.95 3.86 -40.51
CA ALA A 226 14.50 3.59 -40.58
C ALA A 226 14.02 3.43 -42.04
N ASP A 227 14.51 4.26 -42.96
CA ASP A 227 14.25 4.14 -44.39
C ASP A 227 14.74 2.79 -44.93
N LEU A 228 15.96 2.39 -44.57
CA LEU A 228 16.52 1.08 -44.95
C LEU A 228 15.67 -0.09 -44.42
N TRP A 229 15.19 -0.01 -43.18
CA TRP A 229 14.28 -1.00 -42.61
C TRP A 229 12.94 -1.05 -43.35
N ASN A 230 12.36 0.10 -43.69
CA ASN A 230 11.07 0.20 -44.39
C ASN A 230 11.14 -0.24 -45.86
N ARG A 231 12.30 -0.10 -46.52
CA ARG A 231 12.52 -0.52 -47.92
C ARG A 231 12.58 -2.03 -48.14
N GLN A 232 12.61 -2.84 -47.08
CA GLN A 232 12.73 -4.29 -47.21
C GLN A 232 11.47 -4.90 -47.87
N VAL A 233 11.66 -5.62 -48.98
CA VAL A 233 10.60 -6.29 -49.74
C VAL A 233 10.44 -7.70 -49.21
N ARG A 234 9.69 -7.84 -48.11
CA ARG A 234 9.43 -9.11 -47.43
C ARG A 234 7.97 -9.21 -47.01
N GLU A 235 7.48 -10.45 -46.92
CA GLU A 235 6.13 -10.75 -46.43
C GLU A 235 6.00 -10.49 -44.92
N TYR A 236 7.09 -10.69 -44.14
CA TYR A 236 7.14 -10.42 -42.70
C TYR A 236 8.48 -9.77 -42.30
N PRO A 237 8.51 -8.55 -41.72
CA PRO A 237 9.73 -7.97 -41.17
C PRO A 237 10.17 -8.70 -39.88
N PRO A 238 11.47 -8.71 -39.52
CA PRO A 238 12.00 -9.46 -38.36
C PRO A 238 11.66 -8.82 -37.00
N VAL A 239 10.50 -8.17 -36.89
CA VAL A 239 9.99 -7.48 -35.69
C VAL A 239 9.92 -8.43 -34.49
N ARG A 240 9.50 -9.68 -34.70
CA ARG A 240 9.45 -10.70 -33.63
C ARG A 240 10.84 -11.01 -33.04
N ILE A 241 11.90 -10.90 -33.84
CA ILE A 241 13.29 -11.13 -33.39
C ILE A 241 13.78 -9.93 -32.58
N LEU A 242 13.38 -8.70 -32.96
CA LEU A 242 13.70 -7.48 -32.24
C LEU A 242 13.10 -7.48 -30.82
N TYR A 243 11.88 -8.01 -30.65
CA TYR A 243 11.21 -8.12 -29.35
C TYR A 243 11.66 -9.31 -28.48
N LYS A 244 12.65 -10.11 -28.93
CA LYS A 244 13.26 -11.08 -28.03
C LYS A 244 13.89 -10.35 -26.84
N PRO A 245 13.76 -10.88 -25.61
CA PRO A 245 14.26 -10.23 -24.40
C PRO A 245 15.66 -9.64 -24.53
N GLU A 246 16.59 -10.41 -25.09
CA GLU A 246 18.01 -10.05 -25.25
C GLU A 246 18.21 -8.83 -26.16
N ASN A 247 17.42 -8.71 -27.22
CA ASN A 247 17.54 -7.63 -28.20
C ASN A 247 16.80 -6.38 -27.70
N PHE A 248 15.65 -6.56 -27.07
CA PHE A 248 14.84 -5.47 -26.56
C PHE A 248 15.53 -4.68 -25.43
N VAL A 249 16.21 -5.36 -24.50
CA VAL A 249 16.98 -4.66 -23.45
C VAL A 249 18.18 -3.90 -24.01
N ARG A 250 18.77 -4.36 -25.13
CA ARG A 250 19.86 -3.65 -25.84
C ARG A 250 19.34 -2.44 -26.59
N LEU A 251 18.19 -2.56 -27.25
CA LEU A 251 17.51 -1.45 -27.90
C LEU A 251 17.21 -0.33 -26.90
N ARG A 252 16.65 -0.67 -25.73
CA ARG A 252 16.41 0.30 -24.65
C ARG A 252 17.71 0.94 -24.15
N SER A 253 18.81 0.18 -24.12
CA SER A 253 20.13 0.69 -23.74
C SER A 253 20.65 1.76 -24.70
N PHE A 254 20.51 1.54 -26.01
CA PHE A 254 20.85 2.55 -27.03
C PHE A 254 19.92 3.76 -26.97
N SER A 255 18.62 3.56 -26.72
CA SER A 255 17.64 4.64 -26.57
C SER A 255 18.00 5.58 -25.42
N ASP A 256 18.28 5.03 -24.23
CA ASP A 256 18.65 5.83 -23.06
C ASP A 256 19.98 6.56 -23.28
N TYR A 257 20.96 5.90 -23.89
CA TYR A 257 22.24 6.53 -24.26
C TYR A 257 22.06 7.71 -25.22
N MET A 258 21.23 7.58 -26.26
CA MET A 258 20.93 8.69 -27.19
C MET A 258 20.25 9.85 -26.47
N ARG A 259 19.29 9.57 -25.59
CA ARG A 259 18.61 10.58 -24.77
C ARG A 259 19.60 11.30 -23.86
N LEU A 260 20.48 10.57 -23.17
CA LEU A 260 21.51 11.14 -22.32
C LEU A 260 22.49 12.04 -23.10
N ARG A 261 22.99 11.60 -24.26
CA ARG A 261 23.87 12.45 -25.09
C ARG A 261 23.19 13.71 -25.60
N ASN A 262 21.93 13.61 -26.02
CA ASN A 262 21.15 14.78 -26.44
C ASN A 262 20.90 15.75 -25.28
N MET A 263 20.59 15.24 -24.09
CA MET A 263 20.44 16.08 -22.90
C MET A 263 21.77 16.75 -22.51
N ASN A 264 22.90 16.04 -22.67
CA ASN A 264 24.24 16.57 -22.41
C ASN A 264 24.62 17.69 -23.39
N SER A 265 24.40 17.48 -24.69
CA SER A 265 24.73 18.48 -25.73
C SER A 265 23.92 19.77 -25.60
N GLN A 266 22.69 19.68 -25.07
CA GLN A 266 21.83 20.83 -24.81
C GLN A 266 22.12 21.54 -23.48
N ASN A 267 23.09 21.06 -22.68
CA ASN A 267 23.33 21.51 -21.30
C ASN A 267 22.04 21.52 -20.45
N ALA A 268 21.14 20.55 -20.64
CA ALA A 268 19.78 20.56 -20.09
C ALA A 268 19.68 20.11 -18.62
N LEU A 269 20.73 20.34 -17.81
CA LEU A 269 20.78 19.96 -16.41
C LEU A 269 20.26 21.12 -15.52
N THR A 270 18.95 21.25 -15.42
CA THR A 270 18.27 22.08 -14.40
C THR A 270 17.85 21.23 -13.20
N ASP A 271 17.58 21.84 -12.04
CA ASP A 271 17.12 21.10 -10.85
C ASP A 271 15.86 20.27 -11.12
N ASP A 272 14.94 20.78 -11.95
CA ASP A 272 13.70 20.09 -12.32
C ASP A 272 13.92 18.91 -13.28
N LYS A 273 14.98 18.94 -14.11
CA LYS A 273 15.30 17.88 -15.07
C LYS A 273 16.24 16.81 -14.50
N LYS A 274 16.76 17.02 -13.30
CA LYS A 274 17.75 16.14 -12.65
C LYS A 274 17.21 14.73 -12.39
N GLU A 275 15.94 14.59 -12.04
CA GLU A 275 15.30 13.28 -11.86
C GLU A 275 15.26 12.49 -13.18
N SER A 276 14.96 13.13 -14.31
CA SER A 276 14.95 12.46 -15.62
C SER A 276 16.33 11.92 -16.03
N TRP A 277 17.43 12.61 -15.67
CA TRP A 277 18.77 12.08 -15.85
C TRP A 277 19.01 10.82 -15.00
N TYR A 278 18.58 10.87 -13.73
CA TYR A 278 18.75 9.76 -12.79
C TYR A 278 17.96 8.52 -13.22
N ASP A 279 16.73 8.70 -13.73
CA ASP A 279 15.91 7.59 -14.21
C ASP A 279 16.55 6.85 -15.39
N LEU A 280 17.11 7.59 -16.37
CA LEU A 280 17.84 6.98 -17.49
C LEU A 280 19.10 6.22 -17.02
N LEU A 281 19.82 6.78 -16.04
CA LEU A 281 21.03 6.15 -15.50
C LEU A 281 20.72 4.96 -14.58
N ASN A 282 19.56 4.94 -13.91
CA ASN A 282 19.19 3.83 -13.04
C ASN A 282 19.16 2.48 -13.79
N GLY A 283 18.91 2.48 -15.10
CA GLY A 283 19.03 1.29 -15.94
C GLY A 283 20.42 0.62 -15.92
N GLY A 284 21.47 1.37 -15.57
CA GLY A 284 22.83 0.87 -15.40
C GLY A 284 23.11 0.20 -14.05
N CYS A 285 22.18 0.23 -13.09
CA CYS A 285 22.37 -0.42 -11.80
C CYS A 285 22.35 -1.95 -11.95
N VAL A 286 23.12 -2.65 -11.11
CA VAL A 286 23.29 -4.11 -11.17
C VAL A 286 21.97 -4.89 -11.27
N ASN A 287 20.98 -4.55 -10.45
CA ASN A 287 19.71 -5.30 -10.39
C ASN A 287 18.84 -5.09 -11.65
N HIS A 288 19.22 -4.14 -12.50
CA HIS A 288 18.56 -3.80 -13.75
C HIS A 288 19.27 -4.40 -14.98
N ILE A 289 20.49 -4.92 -14.86
CA ILE A 289 21.21 -5.56 -15.97
C ILE A 289 20.68 -6.98 -16.22
N TYR A 290 20.14 -7.20 -17.41
CA TYR A 290 19.52 -8.45 -17.86
C TYR A 290 20.48 -9.63 -17.79
N GLU A 291 21.72 -9.47 -18.28
CA GLU A 291 22.72 -10.54 -18.35
C GLU A 291 23.24 -10.96 -16.96
N LEU A 292 23.01 -10.15 -15.92
CA LEU A 292 23.38 -10.47 -14.54
C LEU A 292 22.26 -11.19 -13.76
N LYS A 293 21.03 -11.22 -14.30
CA LYS A 293 19.93 -12.01 -13.73
C LYS A 293 20.21 -13.49 -14.06
N GLY A 294 20.33 -14.33 -13.03
CA GLY A 294 20.63 -15.76 -13.19
C GLY A 294 19.57 -16.56 -13.96
N LYS A 295 19.60 -17.90 -13.87
CA LYS A 295 18.65 -18.81 -14.55
C LYS A 295 17.19 -18.77 -14.01
N GLY A 296 16.72 -17.66 -13.45
CA GLY A 296 15.32 -17.49 -13.00
C GLY A 296 14.39 -17.03 -14.14
N ASP A 297 13.18 -16.58 -13.79
CA ASP A 297 12.07 -16.20 -14.70
C ASP A 297 12.36 -15.12 -15.77
N ARG A 298 13.58 -14.56 -15.84
CA ARG A 298 14.03 -13.54 -16.82
C ARG A 298 13.00 -12.43 -17.09
N LYS A 299 12.22 -12.03 -16.08
CA LYS A 299 11.24 -10.94 -16.20
C LYS A 299 11.92 -9.63 -16.58
N ILE A 300 11.47 -9.04 -17.68
CA ILE A 300 11.89 -7.74 -18.16
C ILE A 300 10.98 -6.70 -17.52
N TYR A 301 11.51 -5.97 -16.53
CA TYR A 301 10.86 -4.79 -15.98
C TYR A 301 11.19 -3.56 -16.83
N GLU A 302 10.43 -2.49 -16.68
CA GLU A 302 10.62 -1.22 -17.38
C GLU A 302 12.08 -0.74 -17.34
N ASN A 303 12.72 -0.80 -16.17
CA ASN A 303 14.09 -0.36 -15.95
C ASN A 303 15.16 -1.39 -16.38
N THR A 304 14.79 -2.56 -16.90
CA THR A 304 15.77 -3.61 -17.27
C THR A 304 16.54 -3.20 -18.53
N ARG A 305 17.88 -3.31 -18.50
CA ARG A 305 18.82 -2.95 -19.57
C ARG A 305 19.86 -4.03 -19.82
N SER A 306 20.64 -3.88 -20.88
CA SER A 306 21.76 -4.77 -21.21
C SER A 306 23.07 -4.22 -20.66
N THR A 307 24.06 -5.09 -20.48
CA THR A 307 25.48 -4.70 -20.32
C THR A 307 25.96 -3.73 -21.41
N THR A 308 25.31 -3.73 -22.58
CA THR A 308 25.49 -2.77 -23.66
C THR A 308 25.43 -1.31 -23.17
N LEU A 309 24.52 -0.99 -22.25
CA LEU A 309 24.42 0.36 -21.68
C LEU A 309 25.72 0.81 -21.01
N LEU A 310 26.40 -0.09 -20.29
CA LEU A 310 27.64 0.23 -19.59
C LEU A 310 28.79 0.49 -20.57
N CYS A 311 28.85 -0.25 -21.69
CA CYS A 311 29.80 0.02 -22.77
C CYS A 311 29.55 1.40 -23.39
N LEU A 312 28.28 1.73 -23.68
CA LEU A 312 27.88 3.01 -24.24
C LEU A 312 28.19 4.18 -23.30
N LEU A 313 27.91 4.04 -22.00
CA LEU A 313 28.24 5.04 -20.98
C LEU A 313 29.75 5.20 -20.82
N THR A 314 30.53 4.12 -20.93
CA THR A 314 32.00 4.19 -20.87
C THR A 314 32.55 4.95 -22.08
N PHE A 315 32.07 4.64 -23.29
CA PHE A 315 32.44 5.37 -24.50
C PHE A 315 32.06 6.85 -24.41
N TRP A 316 30.83 7.14 -23.95
CA TRP A 316 30.36 8.50 -23.76
C TRP A 316 31.29 9.32 -22.87
N LEU A 317 31.57 8.82 -21.67
CA LEU A 317 32.44 9.51 -20.72
C LEU A 317 33.91 9.52 -21.15
N HIS A 318 34.33 8.67 -22.09
CA HIS A 318 35.70 8.76 -22.60
C HIS A 318 35.86 9.93 -23.58
N ASN A 319 34.80 10.26 -24.33
CA ASN A 319 34.84 11.25 -25.41
C ASN A 319 34.18 12.58 -25.05
N GLU A 320 33.25 12.61 -24.09
CA GLU A 320 32.51 13.79 -23.67
C GLU A 320 32.60 14.02 -22.15
N LYS A 321 32.61 15.29 -21.74
CA LYS A 321 32.52 15.65 -20.32
C LYS A 321 31.08 15.62 -19.84
N ALA A 322 30.84 14.92 -18.73
CA ALA A 322 29.55 14.93 -18.04
C ALA A 322 29.60 15.85 -16.80
N PRO A 323 28.47 16.41 -16.36
CA PRO A 323 28.41 17.21 -15.13
C PRO A 323 28.82 16.39 -13.88
N LYS A 324 29.52 17.03 -12.93
CA LYS A 324 30.02 16.36 -11.71
C LYS A 324 28.93 15.60 -10.94
N CYS A 325 27.74 16.16 -10.79
CA CYS A 325 26.65 15.50 -10.06
C CYS A 325 26.11 14.23 -10.76
N ILE A 326 26.32 14.09 -12.08
CA ILE A 326 25.97 12.89 -12.84
C ILE A 326 27.01 11.80 -12.59
N LEU A 327 28.30 12.16 -12.63
CA LEU A 327 29.40 11.26 -12.28
C LEU A 327 29.25 10.74 -10.84
N GLU A 328 28.90 11.63 -9.90
CA GLU A 328 28.63 11.27 -8.51
C GLU A 328 27.45 10.31 -8.35
N HIS A 329 26.36 10.52 -9.10
CA HIS A 329 25.20 9.63 -9.10
C HIS A 329 25.55 8.24 -9.61
N MET A 330 26.25 8.16 -10.76
CA MET A 330 26.70 6.87 -11.32
C MET A 330 27.64 6.15 -10.36
N TYR A 331 28.59 6.88 -9.75
CA TYR A 331 29.55 6.30 -8.82
C TYR A 331 28.88 5.69 -7.58
N LYS A 332 27.85 6.36 -7.03
CA LYS A 332 27.05 5.87 -5.89
C LYS A 332 26.12 4.74 -6.29
N SER A 333 25.28 4.96 -7.30
CA SER A 333 24.19 4.05 -7.68
C SER A 333 24.69 2.71 -8.19
N TYR A 334 25.88 2.67 -8.80
CA TYR A 334 26.49 1.44 -9.31
C TYR A 334 27.47 0.79 -8.32
N ASP A 335 27.64 1.34 -7.12
CA ASP A 335 28.58 0.88 -6.09
C ASP A 335 30.03 0.74 -6.61
N LEU A 336 30.51 1.74 -7.36
CA LEU A 336 31.83 1.70 -7.97
C LEU A 336 32.97 1.74 -6.94
N LYS A 337 32.69 2.19 -5.71
CA LYS A 337 33.67 2.18 -4.61
C LYS A 337 34.16 0.76 -4.32
N ASN A 338 33.22 -0.18 -4.13
CA ASN A 338 33.51 -1.52 -3.61
C ASN A 338 33.69 -2.56 -4.71
N ILE A 339 33.77 -2.13 -5.97
CA ILE A 339 33.82 -3.00 -7.14
C ILE A 339 35.02 -3.95 -7.18
N GLU A 340 36.15 -3.57 -6.57
CA GLU A 340 37.39 -4.35 -6.57
C GLU A 340 37.22 -5.74 -5.92
N HIS A 341 36.28 -5.84 -4.97
CA HIS A 341 35.95 -7.09 -4.28
C HIS A 341 34.71 -7.80 -4.86
N SER A 342 34.16 -7.27 -5.96
CA SER A 342 32.96 -7.79 -6.59
C SER A 342 33.29 -8.75 -7.74
N SER A 343 32.51 -9.82 -7.89
CA SER A 343 32.54 -10.68 -9.08
C SER A 343 32.23 -9.93 -10.39
N ARG A 344 31.76 -8.68 -10.29
CA ARG A 344 31.34 -7.81 -11.39
C ARG A 344 32.43 -6.84 -11.84
N LYS A 345 33.64 -6.91 -11.26
CA LYS A 345 34.79 -6.04 -11.60
C LYS A 345 35.01 -5.91 -13.11
N LYS A 346 35.03 -7.04 -13.82
CA LYS A 346 35.27 -7.06 -15.28
C LYS A 346 34.28 -6.18 -16.08
N LEU A 347 33.05 -6.04 -15.59
CA LEU A 347 31.98 -5.33 -16.31
C LEU A 347 31.99 -3.81 -16.05
N TYR A 348 32.21 -3.38 -14.81
CA TYR A 348 32.07 -1.98 -14.41
C TYR A 348 33.42 -1.25 -14.19
N ALA A 349 34.55 -1.97 -14.15
CA ALA A 349 35.88 -1.36 -13.99
C ALA A 349 36.24 -0.33 -15.09
N PRO A 350 35.94 -0.57 -16.39
CA PRO A 350 36.19 0.43 -17.43
C PRO A 350 35.43 1.73 -17.17
N LEU A 351 34.17 1.64 -16.76
CA LEU A 351 33.35 2.80 -16.43
C LEU A 351 33.90 3.56 -15.23
N LYS A 352 34.33 2.84 -14.17
CA LYS A 352 34.98 3.45 -13.00
C LYS A 352 36.23 4.23 -13.39
N GLN A 353 37.08 3.64 -14.24
CA GLN A 353 38.33 4.26 -14.66
C GLN A 353 38.06 5.61 -15.36
N VAL A 354 37.14 5.63 -16.32
CA VAL A 354 36.81 6.85 -17.07
C VAL A 354 36.17 7.92 -16.17
N ILE A 355 35.35 7.53 -15.19
CA ILE A 355 34.82 8.47 -14.19
C ILE A 355 35.95 9.07 -13.34
N LEU A 356 36.92 8.27 -12.93
CA LEU A 356 38.08 8.74 -12.14
C LEU A 356 39.02 9.63 -12.97
N GLU A 357 39.16 9.39 -14.27
CA GLU A 357 39.92 10.26 -15.17
C GLU A 357 39.29 11.65 -15.30
N GLN A 358 37.96 11.75 -15.32
CA GLN A 358 37.24 13.03 -15.35
C GLN A 358 37.10 13.71 -13.99
N TYR A 359 36.96 12.92 -12.92
CA TYR A 359 36.78 13.41 -11.56
C TYR A 359 37.69 12.64 -10.57
N PRO A 360 39.00 12.95 -10.54
CA PRO A 360 39.98 12.23 -9.71
C PRO A 360 39.66 12.25 -8.21
N ASP A 361 39.16 13.39 -7.71
CA ASP A 361 38.84 13.58 -6.30
C ASP A 361 37.40 13.15 -5.93
N ILE A 362 36.70 12.42 -6.81
CA ILE A 362 35.31 12.01 -6.56
C ILE A 362 35.17 11.21 -5.27
N GLU A 363 36.14 10.35 -4.95
CA GLU A 363 36.10 9.55 -3.73
C GLU A 363 36.29 10.41 -2.47
N ALA A 364 37.17 11.43 -2.53
CA ALA A 364 37.34 12.39 -1.44
C ALA A 364 36.09 13.27 -1.28
N SER A 365 35.49 13.72 -2.39
CA SER A 365 34.24 14.49 -2.41
C SER A 365 33.07 13.71 -1.81
N LEU A 366 32.93 12.44 -2.20
CA LEU A 366 31.79 11.60 -1.81
C LEU A 366 31.96 10.87 -0.49
N PHE A 367 33.18 10.49 -0.12
CA PHE A 367 33.48 9.58 0.98
C PHE A 367 34.61 10.04 1.91
N GLY A 368 35.14 11.26 1.75
CA GLY A 368 36.09 11.83 2.71
C GLY A 368 35.50 11.86 4.13
N GLU A 369 36.36 11.85 5.15
CA GLU A 369 35.94 11.82 6.56
C GLU A 369 35.07 13.04 6.96
N GLU A 370 35.19 14.16 6.23
CA GLU A 370 34.35 15.36 6.38
C GLU A 370 33.19 15.46 5.36
N SER A 371 32.98 14.44 4.52
CA SER A 371 31.90 14.46 3.53
C SER A 371 30.53 14.45 4.21
N LYS A 372 29.60 15.27 3.70
CA LYS A 372 28.23 15.37 4.22
C LYS A 372 27.52 14.00 4.27
N ALA A 373 27.79 13.11 3.31
CA ALA A 373 27.22 11.76 3.25
C ALA A 373 27.73 10.84 4.38
N GLN A 374 29.01 10.92 4.73
CA GLN A 374 29.58 10.16 5.84
C GLN A 374 29.06 10.69 7.19
N MET A 375 28.95 12.02 7.33
CA MET A 375 28.34 12.66 8.49
C MET A 375 26.88 12.20 8.69
N ILE A 376 26.08 12.19 7.62
CA ILE A 376 24.69 11.68 7.64
C ILE A 376 24.67 10.20 8.04
N SER A 377 25.52 9.37 7.44
CA SER A 377 25.51 7.92 7.69
C SER A 377 25.96 7.58 9.12
N ASN A 378 26.97 8.29 9.64
CA ASN A 378 27.43 8.14 11.02
C ASN A 378 26.37 8.59 12.04
N TRP A 379 25.75 9.75 11.80
CA TRP A 379 24.69 10.26 12.66
C TRP A 379 23.46 9.34 12.64
N TYR A 380 23.01 8.94 11.44
CA TYR A 380 21.88 8.01 11.26
C TYR A 380 22.12 6.67 11.95
N ARG A 381 23.30 6.05 11.78
CA ARG A 381 23.64 4.79 12.45
C ARG A 381 23.59 4.89 13.97
N ASN A 382 24.04 6.01 14.54
CA ASN A 382 23.97 6.25 15.98
C ASN A 382 22.51 6.42 16.44
N ALA A 383 21.70 7.18 15.68
CA ALA A 383 20.27 7.33 15.95
C ALA A 383 19.55 5.97 15.93
N THR A 384 19.72 5.19 14.87
CA THR A 384 19.12 3.85 14.74
C THR A 384 19.53 2.91 15.88
N LYS A 385 20.78 2.98 16.34
CA LYS A 385 21.23 2.18 17.49
C LYS A 385 20.53 2.58 18.79
N ILE A 386 20.39 3.89 19.04
CA ILE A 386 19.65 4.37 20.22
C ILE A 386 18.20 3.90 20.16
N VAL A 387 17.56 4.02 19.00
CA VAL A 387 16.18 3.56 18.82
C VAL A 387 16.05 2.06 19.04
N ALA A 388 16.94 1.24 18.48
CA ALA A 388 16.90 -0.22 18.66
C ALA A 388 17.10 -0.63 20.13
N ASP A 389 17.99 0.05 20.86
CA ASP A 389 18.19 -0.20 22.28
C ASP A 389 16.95 0.20 23.09
N ALA A 390 16.28 1.31 22.74
CA ALA A 390 15.04 1.74 23.36
C ALA A 390 13.86 0.79 23.09
N GLU A 391 13.75 0.25 21.87
CA GLU A 391 12.77 -0.78 21.55
C GLU A 391 13.02 -2.06 22.35
N ALA A 392 14.28 -2.42 22.58
CA ALA A 392 14.61 -3.57 23.42
C ALA A 392 14.19 -3.35 24.89
N ASP A 393 14.29 -2.13 25.41
CA ASP A 393 13.78 -1.78 26.73
C ASP A 393 12.23 -1.79 26.77
N PHE A 394 11.59 -1.24 25.74
CA PHE A 394 10.14 -1.26 25.57
C PHE A 394 9.59 -2.69 25.52
N ALA A 395 10.25 -3.59 24.79
CA ALA A 395 9.90 -5.01 24.71
C ALA A 395 9.95 -5.70 26.08
N LYS A 396 10.91 -5.31 26.94
CA LYS A 396 11.03 -5.77 28.34
C LYS A 396 10.08 -5.06 29.30
N GLY A 397 9.10 -4.29 28.81
CA GLY A 397 8.12 -3.57 29.63
C GLY A 397 8.66 -2.34 30.35
N ILE A 398 9.82 -1.82 29.95
CA ILE A 398 10.35 -0.54 30.43
C ILE A 398 9.84 0.55 29.48
N TYR A 399 8.70 1.14 29.83
CA TYR A 399 8.00 2.13 28.97
C TYR A 399 8.45 3.57 29.21
N GLU A 400 9.19 3.82 30.28
CA GLU A 400 9.80 5.12 30.53
C GLU A 400 11.18 5.19 29.86
N GLU A 401 11.49 6.32 29.22
CA GLU A 401 12.82 6.55 28.65
C GLU A 401 13.89 6.47 29.75
N SER A 402 14.76 5.47 29.67
CA SER A 402 15.83 5.29 30.65
C SER A 402 16.82 6.45 30.58
N GLU A 403 17.41 6.81 31.74
CA GLU A 403 18.39 7.90 31.80
C GLU A 403 19.59 7.67 30.87
N ALA A 404 19.98 6.41 30.68
CA ALA A 404 21.03 6.02 29.74
C ALA A 404 20.67 6.33 28.27
N ILE A 405 19.42 6.08 27.88
CA ILE A 405 18.92 6.43 26.54
C ILE A 405 18.85 7.96 26.41
N ARG A 406 18.28 8.65 27.39
CA ARG A 406 18.13 10.11 27.41
C ARG A 406 19.47 10.83 27.22
N ILE A 407 20.52 10.41 27.96
CA ILE A 407 21.88 10.97 27.83
C ILE A 407 22.42 10.77 26.41
N ARG A 408 22.24 9.57 25.83
CA ARG A 408 22.72 9.27 24.47
C ARG A 408 21.98 10.05 23.40
N VAL A 409 20.67 10.27 23.56
CA VAL A 409 19.88 11.15 22.68
C VAL A 409 20.42 12.56 22.76
N LYS A 410 20.64 13.11 23.96
CA LYS A 410 21.21 14.46 24.12
C LYS A 410 22.57 14.59 23.42
N GLN A 411 23.48 13.65 23.66
CA GLN A 411 24.79 13.61 23.00
C GLN A 411 24.70 13.49 21.46
N LEU A 412 23.68 12.81 20.93
CA LEU A 412 23.46 12.69 19.49
C LEU A 412 23.14 14.04 18.83
N PHE A 413 22.34 14.90 19.48
CA PHE A 413 21.96 16.21 18.95
C PHE A 413 23.02 17.30 19.23
N GLU A 414 23.88 17.12 20.24
CA GLU A 414 25.01 18.01 20.54
C GLU A 414 26.23 17.81 19.63
N LYS A 415 26.21 16.76 18.80
CA LYS A 415 27.29 16.44 17.87
C LYS A 415 27.56 17.57 16.88
N PRO A 416 28.83 17.93 16.60
CA PRO A 416 29.18 18.98 15.64
C PRO A 416 28.72 18.64 14.21
N GLU A 417 28.40 17.36 13.94
CA GLU A 417 27.83 16.93 12.68
C GLU A 417 26.40 17.43 12.45
N TRP A 418 25.57 17.48 13.50
CA TRP A 418 24.14 17.74 13.41
C TRP A 418 23.79 19.06 12.69
N PRO A 419 24.37 20.23 13.06
CA PRO A 419 24.07 21.49 12.37
C PRO A 419 24.40 21.48 10.87
N LYS A 420 25.38 20.65 10.44
CA LYS A 420 25.80 20.56 9.03
C LYS A 420 24.90 19.66 8.18
N ILE A 421 24.15 18.74 8.81
CA ILE A 421 23.37 17.71 8.11
C ILE A 421 21.86 17.81 8.33
N GLN A 422 21.39 18.54 9.35
CA GLN A 422 19.99 18.59 9.76
C GLN A 422 19.01 18.98 8.63
N TYR A 423 19.44 19.84 7.70
CA TYR A 423 18.63 20.24 6.52
C TYR A 423 18.84 19.36 5.28
N SER A 424 19.42 18.16 5.41
CA SER A 424 19.67 17.26 4.28
C SER A 424 18.44 16.45 3.91
N LYS A 425 18.02 16.50 2.63
CA LYS A 425 16.98 15.60 2.08
C LYS A 425 17.32 14.13 2.28
N GLU A 426 18.59 13.75 2.15
CA GLU A 426 19.04 12.36 2.34
C GLU A 426 18.82 11.87 3.78
N LEU A 427 19.12 12.71 4.78
CA LEU A 427 18.89 12.35 6.18
C LEU A 427 17.38 12.23 6.47
N PHE A 428 16.59 13.16 5.94
CA PHE A 428 15.14 13.13 6.05
C PHE A 428 14.56 11.84 5.47
N ASP A 429 14.91 11.46 4.22
CA ASP A 429 14.39 10.25 3.58
C ASP A 429 14.82 8.98 4.36
N LYS A 430 16.06 8.92 4.89
CA LYS A 430 16.52 7.83 5.75
C LYS A 430 15.70 7.71 7.04
N LEU A 431 15.48 8.83 7.74
CA LEU A 431 14.69 8.85 8.96
C LEU A 431 13.22 8.53 8.67
N TYR A 432 12.65 9.05 7.58
CA TYR A 432 11.27 8.79 7.19
C TYR A 432 11.01 7.29 7.01
N LEU A 433 11.89 6.60 6.28
CA LEU A 433 11.80 5.15 6.10
C LEU A 433 12.01 4.38 7.42
N GLN A 434 12.83 4.90 8.33
CA GLN A 434 13.09 4.27 9.62
C GLN A 434 11.91 4.41 10.60
N LEU A 435 11.19 5.54 10.53
CA LEU A 435 10.13 5.89 11.46
C LEU A 435 8.74 5.48 10.97
N ILE A 436 8.48 5.48 9.66
CA ILE A 436 7.15 5.16 9.15
C ILE A 436 6.69 3.76 9.60
N GLY A 437 5.52 3.69 10.21
CA GLY A 437 4.95 2.45 10.76
C GLY A 437 5.57 1.98 12.08
N ARG A 438 6.53 2.73 12.64
CA ARG A 438 7.10 2.47 13.97
C ARG A 438 6.11 2.84 15.07
N GLU A 439 6.18 2.12 16.18
CA GLU A 439 5.25 2.30 17.30
C GLU A 439 5.82 3.17 18.42
N ALA A 440 7.11 3.00 18.75
CA ALA A 440 7.75 3.69 19.87
C ALA A 440 9.06 4.35 19.43
N LEU A 441 9.35 5.50 20.02
CA LEU A 441 10.58 6.27 19.87
C LEU A 441 10.97 6.81 21.25
N PRO A 442 12.27 7.00 21.57
CA PRO A 442 12.66 7.72 22.79
C PRO A 442 11.99 9.10 22.85
N ASP A 443 11.40 9.45 23.98
CA ASP A 443 10.60 10.67 24.15
C ASP A 443 11.42 11.92 23.77
N LEU A 444 12.63 12.08 24.32
CA LEU A 444 13.50 13.22 24.00
C LEU A 444 13.89 13.28 22.52
N MET A 445 14.07 12.12 21.86
CA MET A 445 14.41 12.09 20.44
C MET A 445 13.22 12.56 19.60
N ALA A 446 12.02 12.09 19.95
CA ALA A 446 10.80 12.47 19.29
C ALA A 446 10.52 13.97 19.46
N GLU A 447 10.67 14.52 20.67
CA GLU A 447 10.57 15.96 20.96
C GLU A 447 11.52 16.79 20.08
N ASN A 448 12.79 16.42 20.04
CA ASN A 448 13.79 17.13 19.24
C ASN A 448 13.49 17.09 17.74
N LEU A 449 13.10 15.92 17.21
CA LEU A 449 12.76 15.78 15.79
C LEU A 449 11.47 16.51 15.44
N LEU A 450 10.45 16.45 16.30
CA LEU A 450 9.19 17.14 16.10
C LEU A 450 9.39 18.66 16.11
N ALA A 451 10.13 19.19 17.08
CA ALA A 451 10.47 20.61 17.15
C ALA A 451 11.26 21.08 15.92
N PHE A 452 12.17 20.25 15.40
CA PHE A 452 12.96 20.58 14.21
C PHE A 452 12.13 20.55 12.93
N TYR A 453 11.39 19.48 12.67
CA TYR A 453 10.62 19.34 11.42
C TYR A 453 9.33 20.16 11.38
N SER A 454 8.88 20.71 12.51
CA SER A 454 7.74 21.64 12.56
C SER A 454 8.11 23.07 12.11
N GLN A 455 9.39 23.37 11.88
CA GLN A 455 9.84 24.69 11.45
C GLN A 455 9.34 25.03 10.03
N LYS A 456 9.12 26.33 9.77
CA LYS A 456 8.59 26.85 8.48
C LYS A 456 9.39 26.42 7.25
N GLU A 457 10.67 26.14 7.43
CA GLU A 457 11.58 25.69 6.38
C GLU A 457 11.18 24.31 5.82
N TRP A 458 10.58 23.46 6.65
CA TRP A 458 10.06 22.14 6.28
C TRP A 458 8.57 22.16 5.90
N SER A 459 7.83 23.22 6.28
CA SER A 459 6.37 23.31 6.13
C SER A 459 5.88 23.69 4.72
N LYS A 460 6.75 23.74 3.71
CA LYS A 460 6.35 23.96 2.31
C LYS A 460 5.76 22.68 1.69
N ASN A 461 4.50 22.37 2.03
CA ASN A 461 3.61 21.41 1.36
C ASN A 461 4.26 20.12 0.80
N ASN A 462 5.02 19.40 1.62
CA ASN A 462 5.50 18.06 1.31
C ASN A 462 4.69 17.04 2.14
N ASP A 463 3.86 16.22 1.49
CA ASP A 463 3.05 15.17 2.16
C ASP A 463 3.92 14.24 3.04
N LYS A 464 5.17 13.98 2.63
CA LYS A 464 6.12 13.21 3.44
C LYS A 464 6.45 13.87 4.77
N THR A 465 6.59 15.19 4.81
CA THR A 465 6.88 15.92 6.06
C THR A 465 5.69 15.85 7.02
N VAL A 466 4.47 16.02 6.52
CA VAL A 466 3.26 15.88 7.35
C VAL A 466 3.16 14.46 7.92
N ARG A 467 3.36 13.43 7.10
CA ARG A 467 3.38 12.03 7.56
C ARG A 467 4.47 11.76 8.59
N MET A 468 5.64 12.36 8.41
CA MET A 468 6.74 12.24 9.36
C MET A 468 6.36 12.83 10.71
N LEU A 469 5.80 14.04 10.73
CA LEU A 469 5.33 14.71 11.95
C LEU A 469 4.21 13.92 12.64
N GLU A 470 3.23 13.44 11.89
CA GLU A 470 2.17 12.57 12.40
C GLU A 470 2.73 11.29 13.02
N THR A 471 3.72 10.67 12.37
CA THR A 471 4.36 9.43 12.86
C THR A 471 5.15 9.69 14.13
N ILE A 472 5.93 10.77 14.20
CA ILE A 472 6.69 11.15 15.40
C ILE A 472 5.73 11.42 16.57
N LEU A 473 4.66 12.17 16.32
CA LEU A 473 3.62 12.44 17.32
C LEU A 473 2.95 11.14 17.81
N GLN A 474 2.59 10.25 16.89
CA GLN A 474 2.04 8.93 17.23
C GLN A 474 2.99 8.15 18.15
N CYS A 475 4.29 8.09 17.84
CA CYS A 475 5.27 7.41 18.69
C CYS A 475 5.35 8.00 20.10
N MET A 476 5.32 9.33 20.23
CA MET A 476 5.32 10.00 21.54
C MET A 476 4.07 9.65 22.35
N CYS A 477 2.89 9.81 21.74
CA CYS A 477 1.63 9.55 22.41
C CYS A 477 1.42 8.05 22.69
N PHE A 478 2.01 7.16 21.89
CA PHE A 478 1.93 5.72 22.11
C PHE A 478 2.62 5.28 23.39
N ASN A 479 3.81 5.83 23.71
CA ASN A 479 4.49 5.56 24.99
C ASN A 479 3.58 5.93 26.17
N ARG A 480 2.94 7.10 26.10
CA ARG A 480 1.96 7.55 27.09
C ARG A 480 0.76 6.61 27.18
N LYS A 481 0.16 6.22 26.04
CA LYS A 481 -0.97 5.28 25.96
C LYS A 481 -0.63 3.95 26.64
N VAL A 482 0.56 3.42 26.38
CA VAL A 482 0.99 2.15 26.96
C VAL A 482 1.15 2.28 28.46
N ARG A 483 1.73 3.37 28.96
CA ARG A 483 1.78 3.66 30.40
C ARG A 483 0.38 3.78 31.01
N ASP A 484 -0.56 4.41 30.30
CA ASP A 484 -1.96 4.56 30.74
C ASP A 484 -2.65 3.20 30.92
N ILE A 485 -2.56 2.34 29.89
CA ILE A 485 -3.11 0.98 29.91
C ILE A 485 -2.47 0.14 31.03
N ASN A 486 -1.17 0.32 31.27
CA ASN A 486 -0.47 -0.40 32.34
C ASN A 486 -0.69 0.22 33.73
N GLY A 487 -1.36 1.38 33.85
CA GLY A 487 -1.55 2.10 35.11
C GLY A 487 -0.27 2.74 35.67
N ILE A 488 0.75 2.96 34.82
CA ILE A 488 2.06 3.51 35.17
C ILE A 488 2.10 5.05 35.02
N LEU A 489 1.00 5.68 34.55
CA LEU A 489 0.89 7.15 34.51
C LEU A 489 0.95 7.76 35.93
N PRO A 490 1.41 9.03 36.05
CA PRO A 490 1.64 9.64 37.36
C PRO A 490 0.39 9.71 38.24
N ILE A 491 0.64 9.69 39.54
CA ILE A 491 -0.35 9.63 40.64
C ILE A 491 -1.33 10.82 40.65
N GLN A 492 -1.03 11.92 39.94
CA GLN A 492 -1.92 13.07 39.81
C GLN A 492 -2.24 13.35 38.32
N PRO A 493 -3.43 12.94 37.83
CA PRO A 493 -3.90 13.33 36.50
C PRO A 493 -4.11 14.85 36.41
N GLU A 494 -4.14 15.39 35.18
CA GLU A 494 -4.62 16.75 34.93
C GLU A 494 -6.02 16.94 35.56
N SER A 495 -6.40 18.18 35.87
CA SER A 495 -7.64 18.45 36.61
C SER A 495 -8.85 17.75 35.96
N THR A 496 -9.54 16.92 36.74
CA THR A 496 -10.79 16.23 36.35
C THR A 496 -12.03 16.99 36.81
N SER A 497 -11.86 18.18 37.38
CA SER A 497 -12.95 19.02 37.85
C SER A 497 -13.59 19.77 36.68
N VAL A 498 -14.87 19.50 36.41
CA VAL A 498 -15.63 20.16 35.34
C VAL A 498 -15.73 21.68 35.50
N ASN A 499 -15.59 22.19 36.73
CA ASN A 499 -15.61 23.61 37.02
C ASN A 499 -14.27 24.32 36.74
N GLN A 500 -13.22 23.56 36.39
CA GLN A 500 -11.85 24.02 36.19
C GLN A 500 -11.29 23.52 34.86
N ILE A 501 -12.10 23.55 33.80
CA ILE A 501 -11.62 23.30 32.43
C ILE A 501 -10.70 24.46 32.05
N SER A 502 -9.43 24.15 31.79
CA SER A 502 -8.39 25.12 31.44
C SER A 502 -7.85 24.86 30.04
N ASN A 503 -7.30 25.90 29.41
CA ASN A 503 -6.76 25.80 28.05
C ASN A 503 -5.52 24.89 27.97
N ASP A 504 -4.82 24.63 29.07
CA ASP A 504 -3.63 23.78 29.15
C ASP A 504 -3.96 22.31 29.47
N ASN A 505 -5.24 21.97 29.69
CA ASN A 505 -5.68 20.60 30.00
C ASN A 505 -5.74 19.74 28.72
N THR A 506 -4.62 19.09 28.40
CA THR A 506 -4.47 18.26 27.22
C THR A 506 -5.45 17.11 27.20
N ASP A 507 -5.69 16.46 28.34
CA ASP A 507 -6.58 15.30 28.41
C ASP A 507 -8.03 15.67 28.15
N PHE A 508 -8.52 16.77 28.72
CA PHE A 508 -9.86 17.28 28.46
C PHE A 508 -10.06 17.60 26.98
N TRP A 509 -9.13 18.36 26.37
CA TRP A 509 -9.28 18.76 24.97
C TRP A 509 -9.19 17.58 24.00
N CYS A 510 -8.26 16.64 24.25
CA CYS A 510 -8.18 15.41 23.47
C CYS A 510 -9.45 14.56 23.60
N TYR A 511 -10.00 14.43 24.81
CA TYR A 511 -11.27 13.74 25.03
C TYR A 511 -12.43 14.46 24.32
N TYR A 512 -12.60 15.75 24.55
CA TYR A 512 -13.75 16.51 24.06
C TYR A 512 -13.73 16.67 22.53
N LEU A 513 -12.56 16.89 21.91
CA LEU A 513 -12.45 16.89 20.44
C LEU A 513 -12.77 15.52 19.84
N MET A 514 -12.50 14.43 20.57
CA MET A 514 -12.79 13.08 20.12
C MET A 514 -14.28 12.72 20.21
N VAL A 515 -15.02 13.18 21.23
CA VAL A 515 -16.41 12.74 21.49
C VAL A 515 -17.47 13.84 21.33
N GLY A 516 -17.09 15.11 21.41
CA GLY A 516 -18.00 16.25 21.52
C GLY A 516 -18.65 16.67 20.19
N PHE A 517 -18.06 16.32 19.05
CA PHE A 517 -18.48 16.76 17.72
C PHE A 517 -18.98 15.62 16.83
N GLY A 518 -19.30 14.46 17.41
CA GLY A 518 -19.66 13.27 16.64
C GLY A 518 -18.55 12.86 15.67
N PHE A 519 -18.92 12.44 14.45
CA PHE A 519 -18.01 11.88 13.46
C PHE A 519 -17.77 12.80 12.26
N ARG A 520 -17.56 14.10 12.51
CA ARG A 520 -17.24 15.05 11.44
C ARG A 520 -15.97 14.60 10.71
N ASN A 521 -15.98 14.73 9.39
CA ASN A 521 -14.94 14.17 8.52
C ASN A 521 -14.72 15.00 7.27
N VAL A 522 -13.51 14.98 6.71
CA VAL A 522 -13.18 15.67 5.44
C VAL A 522 -12.16 14.89 4.64
N GLU A 523 -12.12 15.15 3.34
CA GLU A 523 -11.03 14.70 2.48
C GLU A 523 -9.79 15.59 2.69
N LEU A 524 -8.70 14.98 3.15
CA LEU A 524 -7.40 15.62 3.37
C LEU A 524 -6.41 15.23 2.25
N GLY A 525 -6.81 15.40 1.00
CA GLY A 525 -5.96 15.13 -0.18
C GLY A 525 -5.90 13.66 -0.61
N ASN A 526 -5.05 13.37 -1.60
CA ASN A 526 -4.91 12.04 -2.20
C ASN A 526 -3.95 11.20 -1.36
N VAL A 527 -4.48 10.40 -0.44
CA VAL A 527 -3.67 9.75 0.61
C VAL A 527 -3.92 8.23 0.63
N PRO A 528 -2.89 7.36 0.47
CA PRO A 528 -3.01 5.93 0.78
C PRO A 528 -3.47 5.69 2.23
N SER A 529 -4.11 4.55 2.49
CA SER A 529 -4.83 4.25 3.74
C SER A 529 -4.12 4.72 5.02
N ARG A 530 -4.65 5.77 5.65
CA ARG A 530 -4.27 6.19 7.01
C ARG A 530 -5.19 5.50 8.02
N ARG A 531 -4.70 5.22 9.24
CA ARG A 531 -5.47 4.54 10.30
C ARG A 531 -6.74 5.29 10.73
N TYR A 532 -6.79 6.60 10.46
CA TYR A 532 -7.93 7.46 10.76
C TYR A 532 -8.79 7.81 9.51
N SER A 533 -8.57 7.11 8.40
CA SER A 533 -9.33 7.28 7.16
C SER A 533 -10.13 6.04 6.78
N ASN A 534 -11.32 6.25 6.23
CA ASN A 534 -12.12 5.22 5.58
C ASN A 534 -12.47 5.71 4.17
N GLY A 535 -12.00 5.00 3.13
CA GLY A 535 -11.98 5.53 1.77
C GLY A 535 -11.09 6.77 1.69
N THR A 536 -11.61 7.88 1.15
CA THR A 536 -10.91 9.17 1.05
C THR A 536 -11.16 10.11 2.24
N MET A 537 -12.05 9.73 3.16
CA MET A 537 -12.49 10.60 4.26
C MET A 537 -11.68 10.35 5.53
N CYS A 538 -11.18 11.43 6.14
CA CYS A 538 -10.53 11.43 7.45
C CYS A 538 -11.51 11.84 8.54
N TYR A 539 -11.60 11.08 9.62
CA TYR A 539 -12.60 11.27 10.69
C TYR A 539 -11.98 11.88 11.95
N LEU A 540 -12.61 12.90 12.53
CA LEU A 540 -12.10 13.60 13.71
C LEU A 540 -11.84 12.68 14.90
N PRO A 541 -12.80 11.83 15.34
CA PRO A 541 -12.54 10.92 16.47
C PRO A 541 -11.38 9.97 16.20
N ALA A 542 -11.33 9.41 14.99
CA ALA A 542 -10.25 8.50 14.59
C ALA A 542 -8.89 9.22 14.51
N TYR A 543 -8.87 10.48 14.05
CA TYR A 543 -7.66 11.31 13.94
C TYR A 543 -7.09 11.62 15.32
N ILE A 544 -7.94 12.08 16.24
CA ILE A 544 -7.54 12.38 17.63
C ILE A 544 -7.11 11.09 18.35
N ASN A 545 -7.89 10.02 18.23
CA ASN A 545 -7.57 8.73 18.84
C ASN A 545 -6.25 8.15 18.31
N CYS A 546 -5.95 8.34 17.02
CA CYS A 546 -4.75 7.83 16.40
C CYS A 546 -3.51 8.66 16.73
N LEU A 547 -3.59 9.99 16.70
CA LEU A 547 -2.42 10.85 16.90
C LEU A 547 -2.13 11.16 18.36
N TYR A 548 -3.16 11.44 19.16
CA TYR A 548 -3.01 11.94 20.52
C TYR A 548 -3.19 10.86 21.60
N TYR A 549 -3.82 9.73 21.26
CA TYR A 549 -4.19 8.65 22.21
C TYR A 549 -4.77 9.19 23.53
N PRO A 550 -5.98 9.81 23.52
CA PRO A 550 -6.57 10.42 24.70
C PRO A 550 -6.64 9.43 25.87
N SER A 551 -6.25 9.87 27.07
CA SER A 551 -6.15 8.97 28.23
C SER A 551 -7.50 8.36 28.61
N ILE A 552 -7.52 7.04 28.75
CA ILE A 552 -8.69 6.28 29.19
C ILE A 552 -8.87 6.44 30.70
N GLN A 553 -7.78 6.37 31.49
CA GLN A 553 -7.87 6.50 32.94
C GLN A 553 -8.31 7.91 33.36
N TRP A 554 -7.76 8.95 32.72
CA TRP A 554 -8.20 10.32 32.95
C TRP A 554 -9.70 10.47 32.64
N ARG A 555 -10.15 9.92 31.51
CA ARG A 555 -11.55 9.97 31.09
C ARG A 555 -12.46 9.29 32.10
N LYS A 556 -12.10 8.09 32.58
CA LYS A 556 -12.86 7.39 33.63
C LYS A 556 -13.05 8.26 34.87
N LEU A 557 -11.97 8.91 35.33
CA LEU A 557 -12.02 9.80 36.48
C LEU A 557 -12.88 11.05 36.22
N PHE A 558 -12.73 11.68 35.05
CA PHE A 558 -13.50 12.86 34.66
C PHE A 558 -15.00 12.58 34.57
N THR A 559 -15.39 11.46 33.95
CA THR A 559 -16.81 11.09 33.78
C THR A 559 -17.39 10.32 34.97
N LYS A 560 -16.61 10.12 36.04
CA LYS A 560 -16.99 9.29 37.21
C LYS A 560 -17.45 7.87 36.81
N PHE A 561 -16.72 7.25 35.89
CA PHE A 561 -16.97 5.89 35.43
C PHE A 561 -16.74 4.89 36.58
N ASP A 562 -17.71 4.02 36.82
CA ASP A 562 -17.63 2.96 37.83
C ASP A 562 -17.06 1.68 37.19
N ASP A 563 -15.78 1.40 37.43
CA ASP A 563 -15.12 0.19 36.93
C ASP A 563 -15.77 -1.12 37.41
N THR A 564 -16.43 -1.11 38.57
CA THR A 564 -17.08 -2.32 39.12
C THR A 564 -18.39 -2.62 38.44
N ARG A 565 -19.14 -1.58 38.05
CA ARG A 565 -20.43 -1.71 37.37
C ARG A 565 -20.32 -1.56 35.85
N ASP A 566 -19.15 -1.16 35.34
CA ASP A 566 -18.87 -0.90 33.93
C ASP A 566 -19.87 0.10 33.33
N MET A 567 -20.15 1.19 34.07
CA MET A 567 -21.13 2.21 33.68
C MET A 567 -20.88 3.56 34.36
N ILE A 568 -21.55 4.61 33.86
CA ILE A 568 -21.68 5.90 34.54
C ILE A 568 -23.02 5.95 35.26
N ALA A 569 -23.01 6.16 36.58
CA ALA A 569 -24.24 6.28 37.36
C ALA A 569 -24.93 7.64 37.15
N GLU A 570 -24.17 8.73 37.24
CA GLU A 570 -24.64 10.09 36.99
C GLU A 570 -23.60 10.86 36.16
N PRO A 571 -23.96 11.41 34.99
CA PRO A 571 -23.02 12.12 34.14
C PRO A 571 -22.56 13.42 34.79
N VAL A 572 -21.30 13.78 34.54
CA VAL A 572 -20.76 15.08 34.90
C VAL A 572 -21.24 16.11 33.89
N PHE A 573 -21.59 17.32 34.34
CA PHE A 573 -22.10 18.36 33.45
C PHE A 573 -21.63 19.75 33.84
N THR A 574 -21.69 20.67 32.88
CA THR A 574 -21.51 22.11 33.09
C THR A 574 -22.61 22.87 32.36
N GLU A 575 -22.95 24.05 32.85
CA GLU A 575 -23.94 24.92 32.21
C GLU A 575 -23.51 26.38 32.25
N PHE A 576 -23.84 27.14 31.21
CA PHE A 576 -23.58 28.56 31.13
C PHE A 576 -24.64 29.28 30.29
N THR A 577 -24.72 30.60 30.46
CA THR A 577 -25.68 31.45 29.74
C THR A 577 -25.04 31.98 28.45
N LEU A 578 -25.72 31.77 27.33
CA LEU A 578 -25.35 32.30 26.02
C LEU A 578 -25.74 33.80 25.89
N PRO A 579 -25.19 34.53 24.91
CA PRO A 579 -25.53 35.95 24.70
C PRO A 579 -27.03 36.23 24.47
N ASP A 580 -27.78 35.27 23.94
CA ASP A 580 -29.23 35.35 23.76
C ASP A 580 -30.04 35.01 25.02
N LYS A 581 -29.35 34.83 26.17
CA LYS A 581 -29.89 34.48 27.50
C LYS A 581 -30.38 33.04 27.67
N LYS A 582 -30.26 32.18 26.67
CA LYS A 582 -30.55 30.75 26.84
C LYS A 582 -29.45 30.07 27.65
N ARG A 583 -29.80 29.01 28.38
CA ARG A 583 -28.84 28.20 29.14
C ARG A 583 -28.42 26.98 28.32
N LEU A 584 -27.14 26.91 27.97
CA LEU A 584 -26.53 25.76 27.35
C LEU A 584 -25.90 24.88 28.44
N LYS A 585 -26.36 23.63 28.54
CA LYS A 585 -25.81 22.59 29.40
C LYS A 585 -25.15 21.51 28.54
N VAL A 586 -23.97 21.06 28.96
CA VAL A 586 -23.24 19.95 28.34
C VAL A 586 -23.07 18.84 29.37
N GLU A 587 -23.54 17.64 29.04
CA GLU A 587 -23.34 16.43 29.83
C GLU A 587 -22.24 15.57 29.18
N PHE A 588 -21.26 15.16 29.98
CA PHE A 588 -20.09 14.41 29.57
C PHE A 588 -20.26 12.92 29.89
N HIS A 589 -20.18 12.09 28.86
CA HIS A 589 -20.23 10.63 28.94
C HIS A 589 -18.90 10.01 28.48
N PHE A 590 -18.70 8.71 28.67
CA PHE A 590 -17.41 8.08 28.39
C PHE A 590 -17.10 8.00 26.88
N HIS A 591 -18.12 7.90 26.02
CA HIS A 591 -17.99 7.80 24.56
C HIS A 591 -18.66 8.94 23.78
N TYR A 592 -19.43 9.82 24.42
CA TYR A 592 -20.19 10.87 23.76
C TYR A 592 -20.40 12.10 24.69
N CYS A 593 -20.97 13.17 24.14
CA CYS A 593 -21.50 14.29 24.91
C CYS A 593 -22.96 14.53 24.54
N LEU A 594 -23.76 15.00 25.49
CA LEU A 594 -25.13 15.44 25.25
C LEU A 594 -25.24 16.94 25.52
N TYR A 595 -26.04 17.61 24.71
CA TYR A 595 -26.25 19.05 24.78
C TYR A 595 -27.70 19.35 25.09
N PHE A 596 -27.95 20.35 25.94
CA PHE A 596 -29.29 20.78 26.30
C PHE A 596 -29.38 22.30 26.25
N LEU A 597 -30.47 22.81 25.68
CA LEU A 597 -30.78 24.24 25.64
C LEU A 597 -32.05 24.49 26.46
N ASP A 598 -31.93 25.27 27.53
CA ASP A 598 -33.00 25.48 28.52
C ASP A 598 -33.64 24.17 29.02
N ASN A 599 -32.79 23.19 29.35
CA ASN A 599 -33.13 21.83 29.78
C ASN A 599 -33.85 20.97 28.72
N LYS A 600 -33.89 21.40 27.46
CA LYS A 600 -34.37 20.57 26.35
C LYS A 600 -33.20 19.93 25.62
N PRO A 601 -33.23 18.61 25.36
CA PRO A 601 -32.15 17.94 24.64
C PRO A 601 -32.01 18.48 23.21
N VAL A 602 -30.77 18.65 22.78
CA VAL A 602 -30.41 19.14 21.44
C VAL A 602 -30.00 17.94 20.58
N TYR A 603 -30.76 17.66 19.53
CA TYR A 603 -30.54 16.51 18.64
C TYR A 603 -29.89 16.88 17.30
N ARG A 604 -29.94 18.15 16.90
CA ARG A 604 -29.29 18.75 15.72
C ARG A 604 -28.85 20.17 16.09
N ALA A 605 -28.14 20.86 15.20
CA ALA A 605 -27.73 22.24 15.42
C ALA A 605 -28.92 23.20 15.65
N GLU A 606 -28.76 24.12 16.61
CA GLU A 606 -29.76 25.12 17.02
C GLU A 606 -29.34 26.56 16.68
N TYR A 607 -28.08 26.78 16.27
CA TYR A 607 -27.55 28.07 15.88
C TYR A 607 -26.93 28.02 14.48
N THR A 608 -26.96 29.12 13.75
CA THR A 608 -26.22 29.26 12.49
C THR A 608 -24.76 29.63 12.72
N PHE A 609 -23.90 29.44 11.72
CA PHE A 609 -22.52 29.87 11.80
C PHE A 609 -22.38 31.39 12.02
N GLU A 610 -23.26 32.20 11.42
CA GLU A 610 -23.30 33.66 11.63
C GLU A 610 -23.57 34.01 13.10
N GLU A 611 -24.57 33.38 13.72
CA GLU A 611 -24.89 33.58 15.15
C GLU A 611 -23.73 33.14 16.04
N CYS A 612 -23.12 31.99 15.74
CA CYS A 612 -21.95 31.48 16.46
C CYS A 612 -20.76 32.45 16.37
N GLN A 613 -20.51 33.01 15.19
CA GLN A 613 -19.46 34.01 14.97
C GLN A 613 -19.73 35.28 15.78
N GLU A 614 -20.97 35.78 15.81
CA GLU A 614 -21.32 36.96 16.60
C GLU A 614 -21.17 36.70 18.10
N PHE A 615 -21.68 35.55 18.58
CA PHE A 615 -21.61 35.19 20.00
C PHE A 615 -20.16 35.01 20.45
N SER A 616 -19.30 34.44 19.60
CA SER A 616 -17.89 34.20 19.89
C SER A 616 -17.12 35.46 20.31
N LYS A 617 -17.51 36.65 19.81
CA LYS A 617 -16.88 37.93 20.16
C LYS A 617 -17.03 38.30 21.64
N SER A 618 -18.05 37.75 22.31
CA SER A 618 -18.36 38.02 23.71
C SER A 618 -17.95 36.89 24.67
N LEU A 619 -17.60 35.72 24.14
CA LEU A 619 -17.21 34.57 24.94
C LEU A 619 -15.79 34.76 25.50
N LYS A 620 -15.65 34.57 26.81
CA LYS A 620 -14.36 34.73 27.52
C LYS A 620 -13.59 33.42 27.67
N LYS A 621 -14.29 32.30 27.54
CA LYS A 621 -13.78 30.96 27.83
C LYS A 621 -13.80 30.12 26.57
N THR A 622 -12.70 29.40 26.32
CA THR A 622 -12.52 28.59 25.11
C THR A 622 -13.54 27.45 25.04
N GLU A 623 -13.82 26.80 26.17
CA GLU A 623 -14.77 25.70 26.24
C GLU A 623 -16.19 26.15 25.88
N HIS A 624 -16.59 27.37 26.23
CA HIS A 624 -17.89 27.91 25.85
C HIS A 624 -18.04 28.07 24.33
N PHE A 625 -16.96 28.46 23.63
CA PHE A 625 -16.98 28.56 22.16
C PHE A 625 -17.17 27.18 21.53
N PHE A 626 -16.40 26.18 21.97
CA PHE A 626 -16.51 24.84 21.40
C PHE A 626 -17.84 24.14 21.76
N PHE A 627 -18.41 24.40 22.95
CA PHE A 627 -19.75 23.92 23.31
C PHE A 627 -20.83 24.53 22.42
N LEU A 628 -20.73 25.81 22.08
CA LEU A 628 -21.63 26.47 21.12
C LEU A 628 -21.43 25.90 19.70
N LEU A 629 -20.18 25.72 19.27
CA LEU A 629 -19.84 25.17 17.95
C LEU A 629 -20.42 23.78 17.71
N ALA A 630 -20.50 22.95 18.76
CA ALA A 630 -21.05 21.59 18.67
C ALA A 630 -22.55 21.57 18.32
N ILE A 631 -23.27 22.64 18.64
CA ILE A 631 -24.69 22.83 18.30
C ILE A 631 -24.91 23.89 17.21
N THR A 632 -23.88 24.19 16.43
CA THR A 632 -23.91 25.17 15.34
C THR A 632 -23.94 24.46 13.98
N SER A 633 -24.82 24.89 13.07
CA SER A 633 -24.88 24.42 11.68
C SER A 633 -23.89 25.19 10.83
N ILE A 634 -23.09 24.49 10.01
CA ILE A 634 -22.11 25.12 9.11
C ILE A 634 -22.37 24.65 7.68
N GLU A 635 -22.82 25.58 6.84
CA GLU A 635 -23.09 25.30 5.43
C GLU A 635 -21.79 25.13 4.64
N LYS A 636 -21.88 24.47 3.47
CA LYS A 636 -20.70 24.12 2.66
C LYS A 636 -19.90 25.36 2.26
N GLU A 637 -20.59 26.47 1.97
CA GLU A 637 -20.03 27.76 1.58
C GLU A 637 -19.31 28.45 2.75
N GLU A 638 -19.72 28.18 3.99
CA GLU A 638 -19.19 28.80 5.21
C GLU A 638 -17.95 28.07 5.74
N ARG A 639 -17.74 26.80 5.35
CA ARG A 639 -16.69 25.92 5.88
C ARG A 639 -15.30 26.54 5.90
N GLN A 640 -14.94 27.32 4.89
CA GLN A 640 -13.62 27.95 4.83
C GLN A 640 -13.48 29.08 5.86
N GLN A 641 -14.53 29.88 6.06
CA GLN A 641 -14.55 30.93 7.08
C GLN A 641 -14.62 30.32 8.48
N ALA A 642 -15.47 29.30 8.67
CA ALA A 642 -15.57 28.55 9.91
C ALA A 642 -14.23 27.92 10.30
N ALA A 643 -13.54 27.26 9.37
CA ALA A 643 -12.24 26.67 9.64
C ALA A 643 -11.20 27.70 10.12
N LYS A 644 -11.20 28.92 9.56
CA LYS A 644 -10.31 30.01 10.01
C LYS A 644 -10.63 30.46 11.44
N LEU A 645 -11.90 30.71 11.75
CA LEU A 645 -12.33 31.09 13.09
C LEU A 645 -11.98 29.98 14.10
N ILE A 646 -12.29 28.73 13.77
CA ILE A 646 -11.98 27.58 14.64
C ILE A 646 -10.48 27.45 14.87
N GLN A 647 -9.66 27.67 13.84
CA GLN A 647 -8.19 27.64 13.95
C GLN A 647 -7.66 28.68 14.94
N GLU A 648 -8.23 29.88 15.00
CA GLU A 648 -7.84 30.92 15.98
C GLU A 648 -8.03 30.43 17.42
N TRP A 649 -9.17 29.81 17.73
CA TRP A 649 -9.46 29.25 19.04
C TRP A 649 -8.61 28.00 19.36
N LEU A 650 -8.43 27.10 18.39
CA LEU A 650 -7.59 25.90 18.56
C LEU A 650 -6.12 26.24 18.83
N SER A 651 -5.62 27.38 18.33
CA SER A 651 -4.23 27.81 18.54
C SER A 651 -3.92 28.16 20.00
N GLY A 652 -4.96 28.35 20.83
CA GLY A 652 -4.82 28.54 22.29
C GLY A 652 -4.86 27.24 23.10
N LEU A 653 -4.98 26.08 22.45
CA LEU A 653 -5.07 24.76 23.07
C LEU A 653 -3.73 24.01 22.99
N PRO A 654 -3.52 22.92 23.77
CA PRO A 654 -2.25 22.20 23.80
C PRO A 654 -2.20 21.18 22.63
N LEU A 655 -2.36 21.68 21.41
CA LEU A 655 -2.33 20.94 20.16
C LEU A 655 -1.08 21.31 19.37
N TYR A 656 -0.56 20.38 18.57
CA TYR A 656 0.57 20.65 17.70
C TYR A 656 0.15 21.44 16.47
N ASP A 657 0.90 22.48 16.12
CA ASP A 657 0.60 23.42 15.02
C ASP A 657 0.16 22.75 13.72
N PHE A 658 0.85 21.68 13.30
CA PHE A 658 0.55 20.97 12.04
C PHE A 658 -0.78 20.21 12.07
N THR A 659 -1.34 19.95 13.25
CA THR A 659 -2.64 19.27 13.42
C THR A 659 -3.81 20.24 13.50
N ILE A 660 -3.56 21.52 13.84
CA ILE A 660 -4.61 22.53 14.05
C ILE A 660 -5.46 22.72 12.79
N SER A 661 -4.83 22.91 11.63
CA SER A 661 -5.53 23.12 10.36
C SER A 661 -6.38 21.90 9.95
N PRO A 662 -5.85 20.66 9.95
CA PRO A 662 -6.66 19.45 9.77
C PRO A 662 -7.87 19.36 10.72
N ILE A 663 -7.65 19.56 12.03
CA ILE A 663 -8.72 19.50 13.04
C ILE A 663 -9.78 20.58 12.79
N ALA A 664 -9.37 21.82 12.50
CA ALA A 664 -10.28 22.92 12.20
C ALA A 664 -11.15 22.63 10.98
N ARG A 665 -10.57 22.04 9.92
CA ARG A 665 -11.32 21.63 8.72
C ARG A 665 -12.32 20.52 9.02
N MET A 666 -11.95 19.53 9.83
CA MET A 666 -12.88 18.48 10.27
C MET A 666 -14.02 19.06 11.10
N LEU A 667 -13.71 19.93 12.07
CA LEU A 667 -14.73 20.62 12.87
C LEU A 667 -15.65 21.49 12.01
N ALA A 668 -15.12 22.20 11.02
CA ALA A 668 -15.91 23.07 10.14
C ALA A 668 -16.84 22.30 9.18
N ALA A 669 -16.61 21.01 8.95
CA ALA A 669 -17.35 20.25 7.94
C ALA A 669 -18.84 20.08 8.26
N ASP A 670 -19.18 20.08 9.56
CA ASP A 670 -20.52 19.85 10.10
C ASP A 670 -21.33 18.77 9.37
N ASN A 671 -20.63 17.68 9.04
CA ASN A 671 -21.17 16.55 8.30
C ASN A 671 -21.12 15.27 9.14
N ALA A 672 -21.08 15.42 10.47
CA ALA A 672 -21.38 14.35 11.39
C ALA A 672 -22.85 13.98 11.19
N MET A 673 -23.14 13.27 10.10
CA MET A 673 -24.44 12.69 9.86
C MET A 673 -24.76 11.84 11.08
N PRO A 674 -25.95 11.97 11.67
CA PRO A 674 -26.44 10.95 12.57
C PRO A 674 -26.67 9.71 11.70
N VAL A 675 -25.67 8.83 11.69
CA VAL A 675 -25.79 7.42 11.31
C VAL A 675 -25.88 7.16 9.80
N GLN A 676 -25.23 6.09 9.35
CA GLN A 676 -25.64 5.33 8.17
C GLN A 676 -27.04 4.73 8.43
N LEU A 677 -28.06 5.57 8.59
CA LEU A 677 -29.44 5.11 8.58
C LEU A 677 -29.79 4.81 7.12
N PRO A 678 -30.64 3.81 6.84
CA PRO A 678 -31.13 3.54 5.49
C PRO A 678 -31.99 4.68 4.91
N VAL A 679 -32.11 5.82 5.59
CA VAL A 679 -33.17 6.79 5.34
C VAL A 679 -32.57 8.21 5.35
N GLU A 680 -32.24 8.69 4.16
CA GLU A 680 -31.91 10.10 3.86
C GLU A 680 -33.06 11.08 4.20
N ASN A 681 -34.20 10.59 4.70
CA ASN A 681 -35.47 11.31 4.81
C ASN A 681 -35.98 11.60 6.24
N ILE A 682 -35.25 11.30 7.32
CA ILE A 682 -35.76 11.62 8.67
C ILE A 682 -35.66 13.14 8.92
N THR A 683 -36.81 13.82 8.98
CA THR A 683 -36.90 15.29 9.14
C THR A 683 -36.75 15.73 10.60
N LYS A 684 -36.46 17.04 10.83
CA LYS A 684 -36.19 17.64 12.17
C LYS A 684 -37.28 17.35 13.21
N GLU A 685 -38.51 17.10 12.77
CA GLU A 685 -39.72 16.99 13.60
C GLU A 685 -40.10 15.54 13.95
N GLU A 686 -39.28 14.56 13.55
CA GLU A 686 -39.58 13.13 13.69
C GLU A 686 -38.85 12.44 14.84
N ILE A 687 -37.72 12.97 15.34
CA ILE A 687 -36.97 12.38 16.47
C ILE A 687 -37.66 12.73 17.79
N GLN A 688 -38.07 11.70 18.54
CA GLN A 688 -38.75 11.83 19.84
C GLN A 688 -37.78 11.69 21.02
N ALA A 689 -36.81 10.78 20.92
CA ALA A 689 -35.76 10.61 21.92
C ALA A 689 -34.54 9.87 21.36
N VAL A 690 -33.42 9.99 22.07
CA VAL A 690 -32.22 9.17 21.85
C VAL A 690 -31.81 8.56 23.19
N TYR A 691 -31.62 7.24 23.21
CA TYR A 691 -31.16 6.50 24.38
C TYR A 691 -29.80 5.87 24.10
N TYR A 692 -29.03 5.67 25.16
CA TYR A 692 -27.70 5.09 25.09
C TYR A 692 -27.56 3.96 26.11
N ALA A 693 -26.78 2.95 25.75
CA ALA A 693 -26.21 1.99 26.70
C ALA A 693 -24.69 2.00 26.51
N GLU A 694 -23.98 2.33 27.58
CA GLU A 694 -22.55 2.61 27.56
C GLU A 694 -21.83 1.73 28.56
N ARG A 695 -20.71 1.15 28.11
CA ARG A 695 -19.71 0.40 28.85
C ARG A 695 -18.33 0.90 28.44
N GLU A 696 -17.27 0.47 29.12
CA GLU A 696 -15.90 0.86 28.75
C GLU A 696 -15.58 0.46 27.30
N ARG A 697 -15.88 -0.79 26.92
CA ARG A 697 -15.53 -1.33 25.60
C ARG A 697 -16.53 -0.96 24.49
N PHE A 698 -17.81 -0.80 24.82
CA PHE A 698 -18.89 -0.66 23.84
C PHE A 698 -19.88 0.44 24.17
N CYS A 699 -20.42 1.07 23.13
CA CYS A 699 -21.52 2.01 23.25
C CYS A 699 -22.57 1.73 22.18
N PHE A 700 -23.82 1.62 22.60
CA PHE A 700 -24.98 1.45 21.75
C PHE A 700 -25.90 2.65 21.88
N LYS A 701 -26.59 2.98 20.80
CA LYS A 701 -27.54 4.09 20.72
C LYS A 701 -28.83 3.62 20.07
N ALA A 702 -29.96 4.02 20.62
CA ALA A 702 -31.29 3.87 20.03
C ALA A 702 -31.88 5.25 19.71
N ILE A 703 -32.23 5.49 18.44
CA ILE A 703 -32.94 6.69 18.01
C ILE A 703 -34.42 6.32 17.87
N VAL A 704 -35.27 6.96 18.66
CA VAL A 704 -36.72 6.77 18.63
C VAL A 704 -37.34 7.87 17.79
N THR A 705 -38.05 7.50 16.73
CA THR A 705 -38.80 8.40 15.87
C THR A 705 -40.31 8.22 16.02
N LYS A 706 -41.10 9.05 15.31
CA LYS A 706 -42.56 8.92 15.23
C LYS A 706 -43.05 7.58 14.69
N ASP A 707 -42.26 6.86 13.91
CA ASP A 707 -42.70 5.64 13.22
C ASP A 707 -41.80 4.42 13.48
N SER A 708 -40.55 4.61 13.91
CA SER A 708 -39.57 3.52 14.05
C SER A 708 -38.53 3.75 15.14
N VAL A 709 -37.85 2.69 15.56
CA VAL A 709 -36.66 2.75 16.42
C VAL A 709 -35.46 2.22 15.65
N PHE A 710 -34.39 3.00 15.60
CA PHE A 710 -33.15 2.61 14.95
C PHE A 710 -32.05 2.37 15.97
N LEU A 711 -31.43 1.20 15.88
CA LEU A 711 -30.32 0.83 16.75
C LEU A 711 -29.00 0.97 16.03
N SER A 712 -27.96 1.39 16.76
CA SER A 712 -26.61 1.51 16.23
C SER A 712 -25.59 1.24 17.33
N TYR A 713 -24.39 0.82 16.94
CA TYR A 713 -23.24 0.71 17.82
C TYR A 713 -22.11 1.65 17.38
N LEU A 714 -21.27 2.03 18.33
CA LEU A 714 -20.14 2.90 18.10
C LEU A 714 -18.98 2.12 17.46
N GLY A 715 -18.63 2.46 16.23
CA GLY A 715 -17.42 1.98 15.55
C GLY A 715 -16.35 3.06 15.44
N THR A 716 -15.18 2.70 14.90
CA THR A 716 -14.02 3.60 14.73
C THR A 716 -14.33 4.86 13.91
N PHE A 717 -15.17 4.72 12.89
CA PHE A 717 -15.46 5.78 11.91
C PHE A 717 -16.91 6.28 11.95
N GLY A 718 -17.72 5.84 12.91
CA GLY A 718 -19.12 6.23 12.96
C GLY A 718 -20.02 5.32 13.79
N TRP A 719 -21.27 5.75 13.88
CA TRP A 719 -22.37 4.90 14.31
C TRP A 719 -22.77 3.95 13.18
N LEU A 720 -22.65 2.64 13.43
CA LEU A 720 -22.97 1.59 12.47
C LEU A 720 -24.34 0.99 12.81
N LEU A 721 -25.18 0.82 11.79
CA LEU A 721 -26.54 0.32 11.95
C LEU A 721 -26.54 -1.10 12.54
N TYR A 722 -27.45 -1.32 13.47
CA TYR A 722 -27.75 -2.62 14.04
C TYR A 722 -28.90 -3.29 13.27
N HIS A 723 -28.92 -4.62 13.18
CA HIS A 723 -29.77 -5.33 12.22
C HIS A 723 -31.22 -5.61 12.66
N GLU A 724 -31.70 -4.94 13.70
CA GLU A 724 -33.01 -5.24 14.30
C GLU A 724 -33.77 -3.93 14.49
N ASP A 725 -34.76 -3.69 13.63
CA ASP A 725 -35.63 -2.51 13.66
C ASP A 725 -37.00 -2.87 14.26
N TYR A 726 -37.62 -1.91 14.96
CA TYR A 726 -38.93 -2.07 15.58
C TYR A 726 -40.06 -1.61 14.66
N GLU A 727 -41.00 -2.49 14.34
CA GLU A 727 -42.18 -2.23 13.52
C GLU A 727 -43.47 -2.31 14.36
N ASP A 728 -43.67 -1.37 15.27
CA ASP A 728 -44.98 -1.20 15.94
C ASP A 728 -45.27 0.29 16.26
N THR A 729 -46.56 0.63 16.30
CA THR A 729 -47.13 1.97 16.13
C THR A 729 -47.33 2.75 17.43
N ASN A 730 -47.20 2.12 18.62
CA ASN A 730 -47.37 2.81 19.90
C ASN A 730 -46.07 3.51 20.38
N ILE A 731 -46.14 4.84 20.63
CA ILE A 731 -45.02 5.65 21.13
C ILE A 731 -44.46 5.10 22.44
N SER A 732 -45.31 4.81 23.44
CA SER A 732 -44.87 4.36 24.76
C SER A 732 -44.10 3.03 24.67
N ASP A 733 -44.57 2.13 23.81
CA ASP A 733 -43.96 0.82 23.61
C ASP A 733 -42.63 0.95 22.85
N ARG A 734 -42.48 1.89 21.91
CA ARG A 734 -41.19 2.19 21.26
C ARG A 734 -40.12 2.65 22.24
N HIS A 735 -40.45 3.59 23.14
CA HIS A 735 -39.49 4.03 24.16
C HIS A 735 -39.12 2.90 25.13
N LEU A 736 -40.09 2.09 25.56
CA LEU A 736 -39.85 0.94 26.43
C LEU A 736 -39.03 -0.14 25.73
N TRP A 737 -39.35 -0.44 24.46
CA TRP A 737 -38.62 -1.39 23.64
C TRP A 737 -37.18 -0.94 23.44
N ALA A 738 -36.94 0.32 23.07
CA ALA A 738 -35.60 0.86 22.88
C ALA A 738 -34.73 0.69 24.13
N LYS A 739 -35.25 1.04 25.31
CA LYS A 739 -34.56 0.87 26.60
C LYS A 739 -34.33 -0.60 26.93
N THR A 740 -35.35 -1.45 26.74
CA THR A 740 -35.25 -2.89 27.03
C THR A 740 -34.24 -3.56 26.12
N LYS A 741 -34.24 -3.21 24.83
CA LYS A 741 -33.33 -3.75 23.84
C LYS A 741 -31.90 -3.32 24.15
N LEU A 742 -31.64 -2.04 24.39
CA LEU A 742 -30.33 -1.54 24.81
C LEU A 742 -29.81 -2.26 26.07
N SER A 743 -30.64 -2.45 27.10
CA SER A 743 -30.27 -3.22 28.30
C SER A 743 -29.94 -4.68 27.98
N SER A 744 -30.53 -5.24 26.93
CA SER A 744 -30.29 -6.62 26.50
C SER A 744 -29.02 -6.79 25.64
N LEU A 745 -28.45 -5.69 25.13
CA LEU A 745 -27.17 -5.65 24.40
C LEU A 745 -25.96 -5.50 25.34
N MET A 746 -26.19 -5.62 26.65
CA MET A 746 -25.15 -5.63 27.66
C MET A 746 -24.41 -6.96 27.64
N GLN A 747 -23.08 -6.91 27.54
CA GLN A 747 -22.27 -8.11 27.62
C GLN A 747 -22.41 -8.79 28.98
N PRO A 748 -22.44 -10.13 29.03
CA PRO A 748 -22.36 -10.85 30.29
C PRO A 748 -21.07 -10.51 31.06
N GLU A 749 -21.11 -10.71 32.37
CA GLU A 749 -19.91 -10.64 33.21
C GLU A 749 -19.00 -11.84 32.92
N CYS A 750 -17.69 -11.61 32.96
CA CYS A 750 -16.71 -12.69 32.89
C CYS A 750 -16.80 -13.54 34.16
N ILE A 751 -17.08 -14.84 34.03
CA ILE A 751 -17.09 -15.78 35.15
C ILE A 751 -15.70 -16.44 35.26
N PRO A 752 -14.91 -16.17 36.31
CA PRO A 752 -13.58 -16.78 36.48
C PRO A 752 -13.69 -18.31 36.59
N LEU A 753 -12.74 -19.01 35.97
CA LEU A 753 -12.57 -20.46 36.09
C LEU A 753 -11.39 -20.79 37.00
N ASP A 754 -10.21 -20.25 36.70
CA ASP A 754 -8.99 -20.44 37.46
C ASP A 754 -8.07 -19.22 37.30
N SER A 755 -7.22 -18.97 38.29
CA SER A 755 -6.31 -17.82 38.35
C SER A 755 -5.04 -18.23 39.11
N VAL A 756 -3.91 -18.26 38.41
CA VAL A 756 -2.63 -18.71 38.95
C VAL A 756 -1.63 -17.55 38.97
N SER A 757 -1.05 -17.28 40.15
CA SER A 757 0.06 -16.33 40.27
C SER A 757 1.35 -16.92 39.70
N LEU A 758 2.06 -16.11 38.91
CA LEU A 758 3.33 -16.41 38.26
C LEU A 758 4.50 -15.58 38.81
N GLU A 759 4.26 -14.83 39.88
CA GLU A 759 5.28 -14.01 40.52
C GLU A 759 6.42 -14.87 41.09
N GLY A 760 7.67 -14.44 40.84
CA GLY A 760 8.87 -15.15 41.29
C GLY A 760 9.24 -16.40 40.49
N MET A 761 8.47 -16.77 39.47
CA MET A 761 8.77 -17.91 38.59
C MET A 761 9.69 -17.50 37.44
N ASP A 762 10.53 -18.43 36.96
CA ASP A 762 11.30 -18.24 35.72
C ASP A 762 10.42 -18.39 34.46
N THR A 763 10.92 -17.97 33.30
CA THR A 763 10.18 -17.97 32.03
C THR A 763 9.66 -19.36 31.63
N ILE A 764 10.40 -20.43 31.93
CA ILE A 764 9.99 -21.81 31.58
C ILE A 764 8.86 -22.24 32.50
N GLN A 765 8.99 -22.02 33.81
CA GLN A 765 7.93 -22.29 34.80
C GLN A 765 6.65 -21.51 34.48
N LYS A 766 6.76 -20.26 34.04
CA LYS A 766 5.60 -19.48 33.59
C LYS A 766 4.93 -20.12 32.38
N ALA A 767 5.70 -20.52 31.37
CA ALA A 767 5.17 -21.21 30.20
C ALA A 767 4.50 -22.55 30.56
N GLU A 768 5.04 -23.31 31.50
CA GLU A 768 4.41 -24.54 31.99
C GLU A 768 3.04 -24.27 32.63
N ASN A 769 2.91 -23.19 33.41
CA ASN A 769 1.63 -22.82 34.00
C ASN A 769 0.64 -22.28 32.96
N ILE A 770 1.10 -21.62 31.90
CA ILE A 770 0.27 -21.28 30.74
C ILE A 770 -0.28 -22.54 30.08
N VAL A 771 0.56 -23.55 29.82
CA VAL A 771 0.11 -24.83 29.26
C VAL A 771 -0.89 -25.52 30.20
N LYS A 772 -0.66 -25.52 31.52
CA LYS A 772 -1.62 -26.06 32.51
C LYS A 772 -2.96 -25.31 32.47
N ALA A 773 -2.96 -23.99 32.33
CA ALA A 773 -4.16 -23.18 32.21
C ALA A 773 -4.97 -23.56 30.96
N LEU A 774 -4.31 -23.73 29.80
CA LEU A 774 -4.96 -24.20 28.57
C LEU A 774 -5.59 -25.59 28.74
N VAL A 775 -4.87 -26.52 29.35
CA VAL A 775 -5.37 -27.89 29.64
C VAL A 775 -6.54 -27.85 30.63
N SER A 776 -6.48 -26.99 31.64
CA SER A 776 -7.55 -26.79 32.63
C SER A 776 -8.84 -26.30 31.96
N TYR A 777 -8.74 -25.27 31.12
CA TYR A 777 -9.85 -24.76 30.32
C TYR A 777 -10.41 -25.83 29.36
N GLY A 778 -9.53 -26.51 28.61
CA GLY A 778 -9.93 -27.59 27.70
C GLY A 778 -10.65 -28.74 28.43
N THR A 779 -10.17 -29.12 29.62
CA THR A 779 -10.81 -30.14 30.47
C THR A 779 -12.16 -29.68 31.02
N PHE A 780 -12.29 -28.40 31.39
CA PHE A 780 -13.58 -27.82 31.78
C PHE A 780 -14.58 -27.89 30.63
N GLN A 781 -14.15 -27.52 29.41
CA GLN A 781 -14.98 -27.64 28.22
C GLN A 781 -15.34 -29.08 27.89
N SER A 782 -14.42 -30.04 28.05
CA SER A 782 -14.68 -31.45 27.77
C SER A 782 -15.63 -32.10 28.78
N LYS A 783 -15.63 -31.71 30.06
CA LYS A 783 -16.63 -32.18 31.03
C LYS A 783 -18.06 -31.73 30.67
N ASN A 784 -18.19 -30.59 29.99
CA ASN A 784 -19.45 -30.07 29.49
C ASN A 784 -19.82 -30.58 28.07
N LYS A 785 -18.88 -31.23 27.36
CA LYS A 785 -19.05 -31.76 26.00
C LYS A 785 -18.92 -33.28 26.07
N ALA A 786 -20.03 -34.03 25.97
CA ALA A 786 -20.05 -35.51 26.02
C ALA A 786 -19.34 -36.22 24.83
N LEU A 787 -18.39 -35.54 24.17
CA LEU A 787 -18.10 -35.69 22.75
C LEU A 787 -16.76 -36.31 22.39
N LEU A 788 -15.81 -36.46 23.33
CA LEU A 788 -14.50 -36.99 22.99
C LEU A 788 -14.15 -38.22 23.82
N PRO A 789 -14.49 -39.45 23.35
CA PRO A 789 -13.72 -40.62 23.73
C PRO A 789 -12.34 -40.53 23.05
N TYR A 790 -11.35 -40.13 23.86
CA TYR A 790 -9.91 -40.34 23.73
C TYR A 790 -9.43 -41.19 22.51
N GLU A 791 -8.98 -40.54 21.44
CA GLU A 791 -7.66 -40.77 20.81
C GLU A 791 -7.43 -39.72 19.70
N PRO A 792 -6.29 -39.00 19.73
CA PRO A 792 -5.99 -37.91 18.82
C PRO A 792 -5.43 -38.46 17.52
N ALA A 793 -6.22 -38.44 16.46
CA ALA A 793 -5.71 -38.38 15.10
C ALA A 793 -6.59 -37.33 14.42
N PHE A 794 -6.03 -36.49 13.55
CA PHE A 794 -6.85 -35.43 12.95
C PHE A 794 -6.67 -35.32 11.43
N LEU A 795 -5.53 -35.74 10.87
CA LEU A 795 -5.31 -35.75 9.42
C LEU A 795 -4.54 -36.98 8.94
N TRP A 796 -4.18 -37.86 9.86
CA TRP A 796 -3.20 -38.92 9.63
C TRP A 796 -3.78 -40.24 10.10
N LYS A 797 -3.54 -41.31 9.35
CA LYS A 797 -3.92 -42.64 9.81
C LYS A 797 -3.14 -42.95 11.10
N LYS A 798 -3.72 -43.77 11.99
CA LYS A 798 -3.10 -44.11 13.29
C LYS A 798 -1.69 -44.69 13.13
N GLU A 799 -1.43 -45.34 11.99
CA GLU A 799 -0.16 -45.90 11.57
C GLU A 799 0.86 -44.86 11.10
N GLU A 800 0.42 -43.68 10.66
CA GLU A 800 1.26 -42.59 10.13
C GLU A 800 1.74 -41.63 11.24
N MET A 801 1.04 -41.54 12.37
CA MET A 801 1.41 -40.65 13.47
C MET A 801 2.63 -41.13 14.25
N ILE A 802 3.65 -40.25 14.32
CA ILE A 802 4.87 -40.46 15.09
C ILE A 802 4.61 -40.40 16.62
N LYS A 803 5.43 -41.13 17.38
CA LYS A 803 5.31 -41.25 18.84
C LYS A 803 5.26 -39.88 19.57
N PRO A 804 6.09 -38.87 19.24
CA PRO A 804 6.05 -37.59 19.95
C PRO A 804 4.73 -36.83 19.80
N VAL A 805 4.08 -36.90 18.63
CA VAL A 805 2.77 -36.27 18.41
C VAL A 805 1.70 -36.98 19.24
N LYS A 806 1.72 -38.31 19.30
CA LYS A 806 0.81 -39.10 20.17
C LYS A 806 0.95 -38.70 21.63
N GLU A 807 2.18 -38.45 22.08
CA GLU A 807 2.48 -38.01 23.45
C GLU A 807 2.02 -36.58 23.72
N PHE A 808 2.24 -35.65 22.78
CA PHE A 808 1.72 -34.29 22.87
C PHE A 808 0.21 -34.27 23.05
N PHE A 809 -0.54 -35.01 22.24
CA PHE A 809 -1.98 -35.05 22.40
C PHE A 809 -2.42 -35.82 23.64
N ARG A 810 -1.69 -36.85 24.11
CA ARG A 810 -2.02 -37.49 25.39
C ARG A 810 -1.90 -36.51 26.57
N ASN A 811 -0.88 -35.68 26.56
CA ASN A 811 -0.50 -34.83 27.70
C ASN A 811 -1.09 -33.41 27.61
N THR A 812 -1.39 -32.93 26.41
CA THR A 812 -1.78 -31.53 26.15
C THR A 812 -2.95 -31.46 25.16
N GLY A 813 -2.79 -31.95 23.93
CA GLY A 813 -3.74 -31.69 22.83
C GLY A 813 -5.07 -32.46 22.87
N GLY A 814 -5.17 -33.59 23.56
CA GLY A 814 -6.33 -34.50 23.53
C GLY A 814 -7.56 -33.93 24.24
N PHE A 815 -7.36 -32.90 25.06
CA PHE A 815 -8.40 -32.17 25.78
C PHE A 815 -8.58 -30.73 25.26
N VAL A 816 -7.77 -30.30 24.29
CA VAL A 816 -7.56 -28.89 23.94
C VAL A 816 -7.69 -28.72 22.43
N THR A 817 -8.93 -28.56 21.95
CA THR A 817 -9.24 -28.34 20.52
C THR A 817 -8.91 -26.92 20.09
N GLU A 818 -9.58 -25.94 20.71
CA GLU A 818 -9.25 -24.52 20.69
C GLU A 818 -9.41 -24.01 22.13
N SER A 819 -8.44 -23.22 22.58
CA SER A 819 -8.36 -22.78 23.97
C SER A 819 -7.62 -21.47 24.08
N TYR A 820 -7.81 -20.82 25.23
CA TYR A 820 -7.16 -19.57 25.53
C TYR A 820 -6.87 -19.46 27.02
N CYS A 821 -5.98 -18.54 27.36
CA CYS A 821 -5.86 -17.99 28.70
C CYS A 821 -5.49 -16.51 28.59
N VAL A 822 -5.66 -15.78 29.68
CA VAL A 822 -5.39 -14.35 29.73
C VAL A 822 -4.15 -14.12 30.59
N LEU A 823 -3.12 -13.54 29.99
CA LEU A 823 -1.86 -13.22 30.64
C LEU A 823 -1.94 -11.82 31.24
N ARG A 824 -1.73 -11.72 32.54
CA ARG A 824 -1.69 -10.46 33.29
C ARG A 824 -0.25 -10.02 33.50
N TYR A 825 0.03 -8.76 33.22
CA TYR A 825 1.37 -8.19 33.30
C TYR A 825 1.50 -7.20 34.46
N GLY A 826 2.68 -7.20 35.09
CA GLY A 826 3.03 -6.26 36.15
C GLY A 826 2.27 -6.47 37.47
N LYS A 827 2.62 -5.68 38.49
CA LYS A 827 2.05 -5.81 39.85
C LYS A 827 0.57 -5.46 39.92
N GLU A 828 0.15 -4.45 39.16
CA GLU A 828 -1.25 -3.99 39.13
C GLU A 828 -2.15 -4.82 38.22
N LYS A 829 -1.58 -5.71 37.39
CA LYS A 829 -2.32 -6.66 36.52
C LYS A 829 -3.29 -5.98 35.54
N LYS A 830 -3.06 -4.71 35.23
CA LYS A 830 -3.90 -3.89 34.35
C LYS A 830 -3.73 -4.23 32.88
N ARG A 831 -2.51 -4.59 32.44
CA ARG A 831 -2.29 -5.11 31.09
C ARG A 831 -2.68 -6.58 31.03
N GLU A 832 -3.53 -6.88 30.07
CA GLU A 832 -3.97 -8.22 29.71
C GLU A 832 -3.68 -8.53 28.24
N GLU A 833 -3.24 -9.74 27.97
CA GLU A 833 -3.12 -10.27 26.61
C GLU A 833 -3.75 -11.66 26.54
N LEU A 834 -4.52 -11.92 25.49
CA LEU A 834 -5.11 -13.23 25.28
C LEU A 834 -4.09 -14.12 24.57
N PHE A 835 -3.64 -15.17 25.27
CA PHE A 835 -2.86 -16.24 24.68
C PHE A 835 -3.81 -17.25 24.05
N TYR A 836 -3.73 -17.39 22.74
CA TYR A 836 -4.55 -18.28 21.93
C TYR A 836 -3.78 -19.55 21.58
N PHE A 837 -4.46 -20.68 21.63
CA PHE A 837 -3.96 -21.96 21.17
C PHE A 837 -5.07 -22.74 20.46
N ALA A 838 -4.78 -23.30 19.31
CA ALA A 838 -5.66 -24.27 18.67
C ALA A 838 -4.85 -25.37 17.99
N VAL A 839 -5.41 -26.58 18.00
CA VAL A 839 -4.92 -27.68 17.16
C VAL A 839 -5.72 -27.69 15.86
N LYS A 840 -5.10 -28.16 14.77
CA LYS A 840 -5.85 -28.33 13.52
C LYS A 840 -7.03 -29.29 13.73
N PRO A 841 -8.21 -29.04 13.12
CA PRO A 841 -8.57 -27.94 12.20
C PRO A 841 -9.33 -26.82 12.94
N PHE A 842 -9.30 -26.83 14.27
CA PHE A 842 -10.17 -26.00 15.10
C PHE A 842 -9.73 -24.54 15.09
N GLU A 843 -8.53 -24.28 14.57
CA GLU A 843 -8.00 -22.96 14.29
C GLU A 843 -9.00 -22.11 13.49
N SER A 844 -9.30 -20.92 14.01
CA SER A 844 -10.17 -19.97 13.32
C SER A 844 -9.37 -19.17 12.29
N GLU A 845 -9.32 -19.67 11.05
CA GLU A 845 -8.59 -19.04 9.93
C GLU A 845 -9.15 -17.66 9.52
N ASN A 846 -10.38 -17.31 9.95
CA ASN A 846 -11.12 -16.12 9.52
C ASN A 846 -11.27 -15.01 10.59
N ALA A 847 -10.42 -14.93 11.61
CA ALA A 847 -10.35 -13.69 12.40
C ALA A 847 -9.73 -12.58 11.52
N HIS A 848 -10.30 -11.36 11.54
CA HIS A 848 -9.92 -10.27 10.64
C HIS A 848 -8.38 -10.07 10.57
N GLY A 849 -7.81 -10.20 9.37
CA GLY A 849 -6.38 -9.92 9.09
C GLY A 849 -5.47 -11.13 8.84
N ILE A 850 -5.95 -12.38 8.82
CA ILE A 850 -5.06 -13.58 8.81
C ILE A 850 -4.65 -14.08 7.41
N ASN A 851 -5.23 -13.57 6.31
CA ASN A 851 -5.30 -14.40 5.10
C ASN A 851 -4.05 -14.45 4.20
N TYR A 852 -3.10 -13.52 4.31
CA TYR A 852 -1.99 -13.46 3.34
C TYR A 852 -0.69 -14.16 3.74
N ASP A 853 -0.50 -14.59 5.00
CA ASP A 853 0.80 -15.12 5.46
C ASP A 853 0.71 -16.48 6.19
N TYR A 854 -0.49 -16.98 6.54
CA TYR A 854 -0.60 -18.24 7.29
C TYR A 854 -0.12 -19.47 6.49
N GLN A 855 -0.57 -19.60 5.23
CA GLN A 855 -0.13 -20.69 4.36
C GLN A 855 1.35 -20.57 3.99
N ASP A 856 1.85 -19.35 3.78
CA ASP A 856 3.27 -19.08 3.54
C ASP A 856 4.14 -19.48 4.74
N ARG A 857 3.65 -19.25 5.97
CA ARG A 857 4.32 -19.70 7.21
C ARG A 857 4.36 -21.22 7.34
N ILE A 858 3.28 -21.91 6.98
CA ILE A 858 3.28 -23.38 6.92
C ILE A 858 4.30 -23.86 5.89
N ALA A 859 4.26 -23.33 4.67
CA ALA A 859 5.17 -23.71 3.59
C ALA A 859 6.64 -23.46 3.98
N GLU A 860 6.94 -22.34 4.64
CA GLU A 860 8.29 -22.06 5.14
C GLU A 860 8.69 -23.00 6.30
N LEU A 861 7.76 -23.38 7.18
CA LEU A 861 8.03 -24.36 8.24
C LEU A 861 8.35 -25.73 7.62
N GLU A 862 7.52 -26.21 6.69
CA GLU A 862 7.71 -27.48 5.97
C GLU A 862 9.03 -27.52 5.19
N LYS A 863 9.37 -26.42 4.52
CA LYS A 863 10.62 -26.26 3.77
C LYS A 863 11.86 -26.29 4.66
N LYS A 864 11.80 -25.72 5.86
CA LYS A 864 12.98 -25.56 6.71
C LYS A 864 13.18 -26.74 7.68
N VAL A 865 12.14 -27.47 8.08
CA VAL A 865 12.25 -28.63 8.96
C VAL A 865 12.78 -29.84 8.18
N ARG A 866 14.02 -30.24 8.46
CA ARG A 866 14.75 -31.31 7.75
C ARG A 866 14.58 -32.69 8.39
N GLU A 867 13.37 -33.03 8.80
CA GLU A 867 13.00 -34.36 9.27
C GLU A 867 11.49 -34.61 9.01
N PRO A 868 11.02 -35.87 9.02
CA PRO A 868 9.58 -36.14 9.02
C PRO A 868 8.93 -35.44 10.22
N HIS A 869 7.90 -34.66 9.96
CA HIS A 869 7.26 -33.82 10.96
C HIS A 869 5.78 -33.66 10.68
N PHE A 870 5.07 -33.15 11.68
CA PHE A 870 3.63 -32.97 11.65
C PHE A 870 3.33 -31.53 12.08
N ILE A 871 2.56 -30.80 11.28
CA ILE A 871 2.01 -29.49 11.66
C ILE A 871 0.85 -29.74 12.62
N VAL A 872 1.04 -29.45 13.90
CA VAL A 872 0.12 -29.89 14.97
C VAL A 872 -0.97 -28.86 15.25
N GLY A 873 -0.59 -27.59 15.29
CA GLY A 873 -1.49 -26.50 15.66
C GLY A 873 -0.81 -25.15 15.56
N SER A 874 -1.44 -24.14 16.15
CA SER A 874 -1.01 -22.75 16.10
C SER A 874 -1.16 -22.09 17.47
N ILE A 875 -0.27 -21.14 17.73
CA ILE A 875 -0.31 -20.26 18.89
C ILE A 875 -0.32 -18.81 18.44
N GLY A 876 -0.93 -17.94 19.24
CA GLY A 876 -0.98 -16.51 18.99
C GLY A 876 -1.12 -15.73 20.29
N LEU A 877 -0.71 -14.46 20.26
CA LEU A 877 -0.86 -13.55 21.38
C LEU A 877 -1.58 -12.30 20.90
N CYS A 878 -2.76 -12.02 21.46
CA CYS A 878 -3.57 -10.87 21.10
C CYS A 878 -3.41 -9.78 22.17
N SER A 879 -2.87 -8.62 21.77
CA SER A 879 -2.59 -7.51 22.68
C SER A 879 -3.70 -6.46 22.69
N ALA A 880 -4.18 -6.09 23.88
CA ALA A 880 -5.13 -4.98 24.04
C ALA A 880 -4.51 -3.62 23.65
N CYS A 881 -3.18 -3.48 23.70
CA CYS A 881 -2.46 -2.25 23.38
C CYS A 881 -2.43 -1.94 21.87
N LYS A 882 -2.57 -2.98 21.03
CA LYS A 882 -2.40 -2.93 19.58
C LYS A 882 -3.62 -3.52 18.85
N PRO A 883 -4.81 -2.91 19.03
CA PRO A 883 -6.07 -3.44 18.49
C PRO A 883 -6.12 -3.44 16.95
N ASP A 884 -5.23 -2.70 16.30
CA ASP A 884 -5.09 -2.52 14.86
C ASP A 884 -4.00 -3.41 14.23
N GLN A 885 -3.21 -4.13 15.03
CA GLN A 885 -2.28 -5.11 14.51
C GLN A 885 -3.05 -6.38 14.15
N GLU A 886 -2.85 -6.88 12.92
CA GLU A 886 -3.40 -8.18 12.51
C GLU A 886 -2.98 -9.24 13.53
N PHE A 887 -3.96 -9.95 14.09
CA PHE A 887 -3.67 -11.04 15.02
C PHE A 887 -2.98 -12.16 14.23
N VAL A 888 -1.69 -12.39 14.52
CA VAL A 888 -0.89 -13.36 13.78
C VAL A 888 -0.92 -14.73 14.47
N LEU A 889 -1.33 -15.74 13.71
CA LEU A 889 -1.21 -17.15 14.11
C LEU A 889 0.15 -17.71 13.69
N TYR A 890 0.82 -18.39 14.62
CA TYR A 890 2.10 -19.01 14.39
C TYR A 890 1.95 -20.54 14.42
N PRO A 891 1.95 -21.20 13.25
CA PRO A 891 1.89 -22.66 13.19
C PRO A 891 3.17 -23.26 13.75
N PHE A 892 3.03 -24.39 14.45
CA PHE A 892 4.14 -25.17 14.96
C PHE A 892 4.07 -26.64 14.54
N ALA A 893 5.24 -27.25 14.43
CA ALA A 893 5.41 -28.64 14.05
C ALA A 893 6.10 -29.46 15.14
N ILE A 894 5.84 -30.76 15.15
CA ILE A 894 6.59 -31.74 15.96
C ILE A 894 7.28 -32.72 15.01
N GLY A 895 8.60 -32.82 15.13
CA GLY A 895 9.42 -33.74 14.34
C GLY A 895 9.47 -35.16 14.93
N LEU A 896 9.89 -36.12 14.10
CA LEU A 896 10.11 -37.52 14.51
C LEU A 896 11.05 -37.64 15.72
N SER A 897 12.03 -36.74 15.83
CA SER A 897 12.93 -36.61 16.97
C SER A 897 12.26 -36.23 18.29
N GLY A 898 11.02 -35.71 18.25
CA GLY A 898 10.33 -35.10 19.39
C GLY A 898 10.59 -33.61 19.55
N THR A 899 11.41 -33.01 18.67
CA THR A 899 11.66 -31.56 18.66
C THR A 899 10.44 -30.80 18.16
N TYR A 900 10.11 -29.71 18.86
CA TYR A 900 9.10 -28.72 18.47
C TYR A 900 9.73 -27.63 17.63
N TYR A 901 9.08 -27.25 16.53
CA TYR A 901 9.54 -26.26 15.56
C TYR A 901 8.50 -25.17 15.34
N LEU A 902 8.95 -23.92 15.28
CA LEU A 902 8.12 -22.79 14.89
C LEU A 902 8.98 -21.79 14.10
N ASN A 903 8.42 -21.23 13.02
CA ASN A 903 9.10 -20.23 12.20
C ASN A 903 8.53 -18.82 12.51
N TYR A 904 9.37 -17.93 13.04
CA TYR A 904 9.04 -16.54 13.33
C TYR A 904 9.82 -15.60 12.41
N ILE A 905 9.13 -14.98 11.45
CA ILE A 905 9.71 -14.11 10.43
C ILE A 905 10.82 -14.88 9.67
N TYR A 906 12.10 -14.63 10.00
CA TYR A 906 13.27 -15.28 9.38
C TYR A 906 13.95 -16.33 10.28
N HIS A 907 13.56 -16.43 11.55
CA HIS A 907 14.21 -17.30 12.54
C HIS A 907 13.38 -18.53 12.87
N MET A 908 14.05 -19.69 12.93
CA MET A 908 13.44 -20.94 13.37
C MET A 908 13.72 -21.16 14.84
N HIS A 909 12.67 -21.27 15.64
CA HIS A 909 12.74 -21.66 17.04
C HIS A 909 12.60 -23.18 17.15
N LYS A 910 13.44 -23.78 18.00
CA LYS A 910 13.46 -25.21 18.31
C LYS A 910 13.38 -25.43 19.81
N ALA A 911 12.59 -26.39 20.27
CA ALA A 911 12.48 -26.71 21.69
C ALA A 911 12.18 -28.19 21.92
N ASP A 912 12.49 -28.70 23.11
CA ASP A 912 12.29 -30.11 23.45
C ASP A 912 10.85 -30.41 23.92
N ASN A 913 10.10 -29.37 24.28
CA ASN A 913 8.70 -29.47 24.66
C ASN A 913 7.93 -28.17 24.36
N PHE A 914 6.61 -28.24 24.48
CA PHE A 914 5.73 -27.12 24.13
C PHE A 914 5.90 -25.89 25.03
N ALA A 915 6.11 -26.06 26.35
CA ALA A 915 6.35 -24.94 27.26
C ALA A 915 7.66 -24.21 26.93
N ALA A 916 8.72 -24.95 26.64
CA ALA A 916 10.00 -24.40 26.20
C ALA A 916 9.89 -23.68 24.84
N LEU A 917 8.99 -24.12 23.95
CA LEU A 917 8.70 -23.40 22.70
C LEU A 917 8.05 -22.04 23.00
N ILE A 918 7.03 -22.00 23.87
CA ILE A 918 6.34 -20.78 24.30
C ILE A 918 7.33 -19.81 24.96
N ALA A 919 8.14 -20.30 25.91
CA ALA A 919 9.13 -19.49 26.63
C ALA A 919 10.21 -18.88 25.71
N LYS A 920 10.51 -19.50 24.57
CA LYS A 920 11.45 -18.98 23.56
C LYS A 920 10.79 -17.99 22.61
N MET A 921 9.47 -18.07 22.45
CA MET A 921 8.73 -17.31 21.46
C MET A 921 8.20 -16.00 22.03
N PHE A 922 7.73 -16.01 23.27
CA PHE A 922 7.11 -14.86 23.91
C PHE A 922 7.93 -14.39 25.12
N ASP A 923 8.01 -13.08 25.32
CA ASP A 923 8.58 -12.52 26.53
C ASP A 923 7.58 -12.63 27.69
N LEU A 924 7.84 -13.59 28.58
CA LEU A 924 7.03 -13.85 29.78
C LEU A 924 7.62 -13.21 31.04
N SER A 925 8.71 -12.45 30.94
CA SER A 925 9.46 -11.91 32.09
C SER A 925 8.56 -11.10 33.04
N ASN A 926 7.65 -10.30 32.48
CA ASN A 926 6.73 -9.45 33.23
C ASN A 926 5.32 -10.02 33.44
N VAL A 927 5.05 -11.26 33.01
CA VAL A 927 3.77 -11.92 33.28
C VAL A 927 3.73 -12.31 34.74
N THR A 928 2.74 -11.82 35.47
CA THR A 928 2.58 -12.01 36.93
C THR A 928 1.41 -12.93 37.26
N GLN A 929 0.48 -13.15 36.33
CA GLN A 929 -0.67 -14.03 36.54
C GLN A 929 -1.21 -14.57 35.22
N VAL A 930 -1.81 -15.76 35.27
CA VAL A 930 -2.56 -16.36 34.16
C VAL A 930 -3.98 -16.67 34.63
N ASP A 931 -4.96 -16.19 33.88
CA ASP A 931 -6.39 -16.34 34.15
C ASP A 931 -7.07 -17.17 33.07
N THR A 932 -8.10 -17.92 33.48
CA THR A 932 -9.04 -18.58 32.57
C THR A 932 -10.47 -18.29 33.01
N TYR A 933 -11.40 -18.32 32.05
CA TYR A 933 -12.81 -18.01 32.30
C TYR A 933 -13.69 -19.11 31.71
N GLN A 934 -14.92 -19.22 32.23
CA GLN A 934 -15.86 -20.27 31.84
C GLN A 934 -16.50 -20.04 30.47
N GLY A 935 -16.53 -18.78 29.99
CA GLY A 935 -17.16 -18.45 28.72
C GLY A 935 -16.40 -19.02 27.52
N LEU A 936 -17.16 -19.29 26.47
CA LEU A 936 -16.66 -19.79 25.19
C LEU A 936 -15.89 -18.69 24.46
N LEU A 937 -14.79 -19.08 23.81
CA LEU A 937 -14.06 -18.18 22.94
C LEU A 937 -14.94 -17.78 21.75
N SER A 938 -14.95 -16.49 21.45
CA SER A 938 -15.74 -15.89 20.38
C SER A 938 -15.07 -14.60 19.89
N ILE A 939 -15.56 -14.02 18.80
CA ILE A 939 -15.00 -12.83 18.16
C ILE A 939 -16.09 -11.76 18.14
N SER A 940 -15.82 -10.61 18.75
CA SER A 940 -16.79 -9.52 18.81
C SER A 940 -17.15 -9.02 17.42
N ASN A 941 -18.44 -8.91 17.13
CA ASN A 941 -18.96 -8.32 15.89
C ASN A 941 -18.88 -6.79 15.89
N VAL A 942 -18.47 -6.17 17.01
CA VAL A 942 -18.37 -4.71 17.16
C VAL A 942 -16.96 -4.20 16.87
N ASP A 943 -15.95 -4.81 17.50
CA ASP A 943 -14.54 -4.37 17.37
C ASP A 943 -13.60 -5.43 16.77
N GLY A 944 -14.12 -6.62 16.42
CA GLY A 944 -13.35 -7.69 15.80
C GLY A 944 -12.38 -8.43 16.71
N LYS A 945 -12.33 -8.11 18.02
CA LYS A 945 -11.38 -8.74 18.95
C LYS A 945 -11.97 -9.99 19.58
N PHE A 946 -11.08 -10.91 19.99
CA PHE A 946 -11.49 -12.06 20.80
C PHE A 946 -12.15 -11.64 22.10
N GLU A 947 -13.12 -12.44 22.52
CA GLU A 947 -13.80 -12.32 23.80
C GLU A 947 -14.32 -13.68 24.29
N TYR A 948 -14.64 -13.75 25.57
CA TYR A 948 -14.93 -15.01 26.25
C TYR A 948 -16.00 -14.86 27.35
N ARG A 949 -16.97 -13.99 27.11
CA ARG A 949 -18.05 -13.67 28.06
C ARG A 949 -19.30 -14.54 27.89
N PHE A 950 -19.48 -15.16 26.72
CA PHE A 950 -20.71 -15.88 26.39
C PHE A 950 -20.62 -17.34 26.81
N SER A 951 -21.70 -17.86 27.40
CA SER A 951 -21.77 -19.21 27.93
C SER A 951 -22.12 -20.25 26.86
N LYS A 952 -22.06 -21.53 27.24
CA LYS A 952 -22.58 -22.62 26.40
C LYS A 952 -24.09 -22.52 26.16
N GLU A 953 -24.84 -21.95 27.11
CA GLU A 953 -26.27 -21.72 26.95
C GLU A 953 -26.54 -20.68 25.86
N ASP A 954 -25.75 -19.61 25.83
CA ASP A 954 -25.84 -18.57 24.78
C ASP A 954 -25.53 -19.13 23.40
N PHE A 955 -24.49 -19.97 23.31
CA PHE A 955 -24.19 -20.72 22.09
C PHE A 955 -25.35 -21.63 21.67
N ASN A 956 -25.95 -22.38 22.59
CA ASN A 956 -27.07 -23.26 22.26
C ASN A 956 -28.29 -22.46 21.77
N LYS A 957 -28.61 -21.32 22.41
CA LYS A 957 -29.66 -20.42 21.93
C LYS A 957 -29.37 -19.92 20.51
N SER A 958 -28.11 -19.59 20.22
CA SER A 958 -27.67 -19.22 18.87
C SER A 958 -27.83 -20.37 17.87
N ALA A 959 -27.29 -21.55 18.19
CA ALA A 959 -27.18 -22.72 17.33
C ALA A 959 -28.51 -23.42 17.04
N TYR A 960 -29.58 -23.10 17.77
CA TYR A 960 -30.92 -23.66 17.53
C TYR A 960 -31.97 -22.58 17.18
N SER A 961 -31.54 -21.33 16.95
CA SER A 961 -32.44 -20.22 16.58
C SER A 961 -32.21 -19.75 15.15
N MET A 962 -33.28 -19.74 14.35
CA MET A 962 -33.30 -19.13 13.01
C MET A 962 -33.29 -17.59 13.04
N LYS A 963 -33.39 -16.98 14.23
CA LYS A 963 -33.27 -15.52 14.44
C LYS A 963 -31.90 -15.20 15.05
N TRP A 964 -31.42 -13.98 14.84
CA TRP A 964 -30.27 -13.46 15.57
C TRP A 964 -30.64 -13.35 17.06
N THR A 965 -29.85 -13.97 17.92
CA THR A 965 -29.94 -13.80 19.37
C THR A 965 -29.14 -12.57 19.78
N ASN A 966 -29.31 -12.10 21.02
CA ASN A 966 -28.48 -11.01 21.54
C ASN A 966 -26.99 -11.37 21.55
N ALA A 967 -26.64 -12.63 21.81
CA ALA A 967 -25.26 -13.11 21.73
C ALA A 967 -24.71 -13.01 20.30
N ASP A 968 -25.47 -13.50 19.30
CA ASP A 968 -25.06 -13.39 17.90
C ASP A 968 -24.81 -11.94 17.50
N ALA A 969 -25.65 -11.05 18.00
CA ALA A 969 -25.61 -9.66 17.61
C ALA A 969 -24.45 -8.88 18.29
N LEU A 970 -23.75 -9.49 19.25
CA LEU A 970 -22.53 -8.98 19.88
C LEU A 970 -21.27 -9.74 19.45
N THR A 971 -21.38 -11.04 19.20
CA THR A 971 -20.23 -11.92 18.95
C THR A 971 -20.52 -12.99 17.90
N THR A 972 -19.46 -13.49 17.28
CA THR A 972 -19.46 -14.70 16.47
C THR A 972 -18.65 -15.77 17.20
N PHE A 973 -19.28 -16.87 17.59
CA PHE A 973 -18.57 -18.02 18.17
C PHE A 973 -17.52 -18.55 17.19
N THR A 974 -16.40 -19.09 17.68
CA THR A 974 -15.30 -19.55 16.82
C THR A 974 -15.69 -20.78 15.99
N LYS A 975 -14.86 -21.11 15.00
CA LYS A 975 -15.01 -22.34 14.20
C LYS A 975 -15.05 -23.57 15.10
N ALA A 976 -14.18 -23.65 16.10
CA ALA A 976 -14.14 -24.79 17.00
C ALA A 976 -15.43 -25.00 17.77
N GLU A 977 -16.02 -23.93 18.30
CA GLU A 977 -17.26 -24.04 19.07
C GLU A 977 -18.44 -24.48 18.20
N ARG A 978 -18.50 -24.00 16.95
CA ARG A 978 -19.50 -24.49 15.97
C ARG A 978 -19.29 -25.95 15.59
N MET A 979 -18.05 -26.36 15.30
CA MET A 979 -17.73 -27.77 14.98
C MET A 979 -18.11 -28.71 16.12
N LEU A 980 -17.80 -28.34 17.36
CA LEU A 980 -18.13 -29.13 18.54
C LEU A 980 -19.64 -29.14 18.81
N GLY A 981 -20.34 -28.02 18.60
CA GLY A 981 -21.80 -27.97 18.66
C GLY A 981 -22.47 -28.85 17.60
N PHE A 982 -21.94 -28.84 16.37
CA PHE A 982 -22.41 -29.70 15.28
C PHE A 982 -22.21 -31.18 15.61
N ALA A 983 -21.06 -31.56 16.16
CA ALA A 983 -20.80 -32.94 16.57
C ALA A 983 -21.77 -33.40 17.66
N ASP A 984 -22.07 -32.56 18.66
CA ASP A 984 -23.01 -32.88 19.75
C ASP A 984 -24.43 -33.09 19.21
N TRP A 985 -24.83 -32.20 18.30
CA TRP A 985 -26.10 -32.31 17.60
C TRP A 985 -26.18 -33.61 16.79
N LEU A 986 -25.13 -33.92 16.02
CA LEU A 986 -25.13 -35.09 15.16
C LEU A 986 -25.08 -36.39 15.97
N ASP A 987 -24.35 -36.44 17.09
CA ASP A 987 -24.41 -37.56 18.02
C ASP A 987 -25.83 -37.82 18.51
N LYS A 988 -26.56 -36.78 18.94
CA LYS A 988 -27.96 -36.91 19.40
C LYS A 988 -28.90 -37.40 18.30
N VAL A 989 -28.69 -36.96 17.07
CA VAL A 989 -29.44 -37.44 15.90
C VAL A 989 -29.10 -38.92 15.63
N LEU A 990 -27.82 -39.28 15.65
CA LEU A 990 -27.33 -40.63 15.34
C LEU A 990 -27.51 -41.65 16.48
N GLU A 991 -27.78 -41.23 17.72
CA GLU A 991 -28.11 -42.13 18.84
C GLU A 991 -29.44 -42.86 18.60
N GLN A 992 -30.35 -42.27 17.84
CA GLN A 992 -31.55 -42.95 17.38
C GLN A 992 -31.16 -44.10 16.42
N ASN A 993 -31.94 -45.17 16.36
CA ASN A 993 -31.54 -46.41 15.69
C ASN A 993 -31.58 -46.25 14.15
N ILE A 994 -30.55 -45.61 13.61
CA ILE A 994 -30.35 -45.31 12.20
C ILE A 994 -29.76 -46.55 11.50
N SER A 995 -30.50 -47.66 11.49
CA SER A 995 -30.09 -48.89 10.79
C SER A 995 -30.64 -48.88 9.35
N GLY A 996 -29.78 -49.07 8.35
CA GLY A 996 -30.18 -49.21 6.95
C GLY A 996 -30.15 -47.94 6.09
N LEU A 997 -29.35 -46.93 6.47
CA LEU A 997 -29.20 -45.71 5.67
C LEU A 997 -28.04 -45.83 4.67
N GLU A 998 -28.38 -46.30 3.48
CA GLU A 998 -27.42 -46.45 2.39
C GLU A 998 -26.92 -45.09 1.87
N ILE A 999 -27.79 -44.06 1.79
CA ILE A 999 -27.45 -42.75 1.24
C ILE A 999 -27.96 -41.63 2.16
N LEU A 1000 -27.05 -40.82 2.68
CA LEU A 1000 -27.35 -39.64 3.49
C LEU A 1000 -27.27 -38.36 2.67
N LEU A 1001 -28.14 -37.40 2.96
CA LEU A 1001 -28.12 -36.08 2.34
C LEU A 1001 -28.10 -34.98 3.41
N PHE A 1002 -27.02 -34.19 3.45
CA PHE A 1002 -26.94 -32.93 4.18
C PHE A 1002 -27.39 -31.78 3.28
N GLU A 1003 -28.44 -31.08 3.68
CA GLU A 1003 -28.92 -29.90 2.96
C GLU A 1003 -28.64 -28.64 3.79
N LEU A 1004 -27.87 -27.72 3.21
CA LEU A 1004 -27.41 -26.47 3.79
C LEU A 1004 -28.19 -25.31 3.16
N ILE A 1005 -29.03 -24.65 3.97
CA ILE A 1005 -29.93 -23.57 3.50
C ILE A 1005 -29.48 -22.22 4.05
N TRP A 1006 -28.90 -21.38 3.21
CA TRP A 1006 -28.52 -20.01 3.59
C TRP A 1006 -29.66 -19.00 3.39
N ASN A 1007 -29.79 -18.06 4.34
CA ASN A 1007 -30.63 -16.89 4.21
C ASN A 1007 -29.82 -15.60 3.99
N ASN A 1008 -30.53 -14.49 3.74
CA ASN A 1008 -29.95 -13.17 3.47
C ASN A 1008 -29.19 -12.55 4.66
N LEU A 1009 -29.16 -13.21 5.81
CA LEU A 1009 -28.55 -12.74 7.05
C LEU A 1009 -27.35 -13.60 7.49
N ASN A 1010 -26.74 -14.38 6.58
CA ASN A 1010 -25.64 -15.31 6.89
C ASN A 1010 -25.98 -16.35 7.96
N ILE A 1011 -27.23 -16.84 7.93
CA ILE A 1011 -27.69 -17.95 8.76
C ILE A 1011 -27.92 -19.15 7.85
N CYS A 1012 -27.26 -20.26 8.16
CA CYS A 1012 -27.41 -21.54 7.49
C CYS A 1012 -28.16 -22.52 8.38
N SER A 1013 -29.27 -23.07 7.92
CA SER A 1013 -29.88 -24.24 8.59
C SER A 1013 -29.36 -25.53 7.98
N ILE A 1014 -28.96 -26.48 8.82
CA ILE A 1014 -28.52 -27.81 8.40
C ILE A 1014 -29.67 -28.80 8.56
N ASN A 1015 -30.08 -29.41 7.45
CA ASN A 1015 -31.03 -30.52 7.43
C ASN A 1015 -30.32 -31.83 7.11
N LEU A 1016 -30.86 -32.93 7.61
CA LEU A 1016 -30.35 -34.27 7.36
C LEU A 1016 -31.50 -35.20 6.91
N TYR A 1017 -31.27 -35.90 5.81
CA TYR A 1017 -32.23 -36.80 5.20
C TYR A 1017 -31.62 -38.18 4.88
N ASN A 1018 -32.47 -39.19 4.91
CA ASN A 1018 -32.22 -40.48 4.26
C ASN A 1018 -32.75 -40.43 2.82
N LYS A 1019 -31.92 -40.81 1.84
CA LYS A 1019 -32.24 -40.72 0.41
C LYS A 1019 -32.45 -42.13 -0.16
N ASN A 1020 -33.64 -42.36 -0.73
CA ASN A 1020 -34.06 -43.70 -1.21
C ASN A 1020 -33.66 -44.01 -2.68
N THR A 1021 -32.95 -43.10 -3.36
CA THR A 1021 -32.55 -43.22 -4.78
C THR A 1021 -31.12 -42.73 -5.00
N TYR A 1022 -30.39 -43.23 -6.00
CA TYR A 1022 -29.00 -42.82 -6.24
C TYR A 1022 -28.87 -41.44 -6.92
N GLU A 1023 -29.86 -41.04 -7.73
CA GLU A 1023 -29.86 -39.78 -8.49
C GLU A 1023 -31.06 -38.90 -8.13
N LEU A 1024 -30.80 -37.61 -7.88
CA LEU A 1024 -31.80 -36.54 -7.83
C LEU A 1024 -31.53 -35.63 -9.03
N SER A 1025 -32.56 -35.14 -9.74
CA SER A 1025 -32.34 -34.14 -10.81
C SER A 1025 -32.30 -32.73 -10.23
N PHE A 1026 -31.43 -31.88 -10.78
CA PHE A 1026 -31.04 -30.58 -10.19
C PHE A 1026 -31.33 -29.38 -11.11
N GLU A 1027 -32.38 -29.46 -11.92
CA GLU A 1027 -32.68 -28.44 -12.94
C GLU A 1027 -33.17 -27.09 -12.37
N SER A 1028 -33.75 -27.07 -11.17
CA SER A 1028 -34.15 -25.85 -10.45
C SER A 1028 -34.38 -26.12 -8.96
N TYR A 1029 -34.39 -25.07 -8.13
CA TYR A 1029 -34.67 -25.17 -6.69
C TYR A 1029 -36.04 -25.84 -6.42
N ASP A 1030 -37.09 -25.44 -7.14
CA ASP A 1030 -38.44 -26.00 -6.95
C ASP A 1030 -38.51 -27.49 -7.30
N LYS A 1031 -37.81 -27.92 -8.36
CA LYS A 1031 -37.71 -29.34 -8.73
C LYS A 1031 -36.88 -30.11 -7.72
N LEU A 1032 -35.77 -29.55 -7.24
CA LEU A 1032 -34.96 -30.15 -6.19
C LEU A 1032 -35.79 -30.36 -4.91
N LYS A 1033 -36.55 -29.34 -4.48
CA LYS A 1033 -37.39 -29.43 -3.29
C LYS A 1033 -38.48 -30.48 -3.44
N GLN A 1034 -39.16 -30.52 -4.60
CA GLN A 1034 -40.12 -31.59 -4.91
C GLN A 1034 -39.47 -32.99 -4.91
N ASN A 1035 -38.23 -33.10 -5.39
CA ASN A 1035 -37.47 -34.35 -5.39
C ASN A 1035 -37.05 -34.75 -3.96
N ILE A 1036 -36.62 -33.80 -3.13
CA ILE A 1036 -36.32 -34.05 -1.70
C ILE A 1036 -37.60 -34.52 -1.00
N ASP A 1037 -38.71 -33.83 -1.15
CA ASP A 1037 -40.00 -34.20 -0.54
C ASP A 1037 -40.51 -35.58 -1.02
N ARG A 1038 -40.18 -35.98 -2.26
CA ARG A 1038 -40.63 -37.25 -2.86
C ARG A 1038 -39.72 -38.43 -2.53
N TYR A 1039 -38.40 -38.24 -2.47
CA TYR A 1039 -37.41 -39.34 -2.43
C TYR A 1039 -36.58 -39.36 -1.15
N CYS A 1040 -36.71 -38.35 -0.28
CA CYS A 1040 -35.94 -38.24 0.94
C CYS A 1040 -36.86 -38.23 2.18
N THR A 1041 -36.47 -38.98 3.21
CA THR A 1041 -37.15 -39.00 4.51
C THR A 1041 -36.30 -38.21 5.50
N SER A 1042 -36.86 -37.16 6.11
CA SER A 1042 -36.13 -36.38 7.13
C SER A 1042 -35.80 -37.23 8.34
N ILE A 1043 -34.56 -37.15 8.81
CA ILE A 1043 -34.06 -37.82 10.02
C ILE A 1043 -34.33 -36.97 11.27
N LEU A 1044 -34.67 -35.69 11.10
CA LEU A 1044 -34.78 -34.71 12.18
C LEU A 1044 -36.20 -34.59 12.78
N GLN A 1045 -37.07 -35.59 12.63
CA GLN A 1045 -38.51 -35.47 12.99
C GLN A 1045 -38.76 -35.11 14.47
N GLU A 1046 -37.86 -35.50 15.38
CA GLU A 1046 -37.92 -35.19 16.82
C GLU A 1046 -36.83 -34.22 17.30
N HIS A 1047 -35.95 -33.75 16.40
CA HIS A 1047 -34.78 -32.94 16.75
C HIS A 1047 -34.83 -31.56 16.10
N HIS A 1048 -34.40 -30.54 16.83
CA HIS A 1048 -34.23 -29.21 16.26
C HIS A 1048 -33.08 -29.21 15.23
N LYS A 1049 -33.24 -28.42 14.17
CA LYS A 1049 -32.20 -28.19 13.16
C LYS A 1049 -31.02 -27.47 13.78
N PHE A 1050 -29.80 -27.86 13.41
CA PHE A 1050 -28.61 -27.10 13.78
C PHE A 1050 -28.47 -25.88 12.86
N ILE A 1051 -28.20 -24.73 13.47
CA ILE A 1051 -28.10 -23.44 12.81
C ILE A 1051 -26.64 -22.97 12.88
N TRP A 1052 -26.05 -22.75 11.70
CA TRP A 1052 -24.69 -22.28 11.54
C TRP A 1052 -24.70 -20.81 11.13
N LYS A 1053 -24.11 -19.94 11.96
CA LYS A 1053 -24.04 -18.49 11.72
C LYS A 1053 -22.60 -18.06 11.50
N THR A 1054 -22.38 -17.19 10.51
CA THR A 1054 -21.08 -16.59 10.20
C THR A 1054 -21.15 -15.06 10.32
N SER A 1055 -20.00 -14.43 10.52
CA SER A 1055 -19.92 -12.98 10.67
C SER A 1055 -20.31 -12.25 9.38
N LYS A 1056 -20.71 -10.98 9.53
CA LYS A 1056 -21.16 -10.15 8.42
C LYS A 1056 -19.98 -9.45 7.77
N LYS A 1057 -19.42 -10.03 6.69
CA LYS A 1057 -19.00 -9.26 5.49
C LYS A 1057 -18.42 -10.04 4.33
N ASP A 1058 -18.04 -11.31 4.47
CA ASP A 1058 -17.35 -11.98 3.36
C ASP A 1058 -18.20 -13.02 2.63
N SER A 1059 -17.98 -13.04 1.32
CA SER A 1059 -18.47 -13.91 0.26
C SER A 1059 -18.13 -15.39 0.47
N LEU A 1060 -18.41 -15.93 1.66
CA LEU A 1060 -18.07 -17.30 2.07
C LEU A 1060 -18.97 -18.38 1.45
N TYR A 1061 -20.01 -17.99 0.71
CA TYR A 1061 -20.98 -18.96 0.16
C TYR A 1061 -20.32 -20.00 -0.76
N SER A 1062 -19.28 -19.64 -1.51
CA SER A 1062 -18.62 -20.57 -2.45
C SER A 1062 -17.62 -21.52 -1.80
N GLY A 1063 -17.10 -21.20 -0.61
CA GLY A 1063 -16.08 -22.01 0.08
C GLY A 1063 -16.62 -22.91 1.19
N PHE A 1064 -17.78 -22.56 1.76
CA PHE A 1064 -18.37 -23.29 2.89
C PHE A 1064 -18.62 -24.79 2.63
N PRO A 1065 -19.08 -25.23 1.44
CA PRO A 1065 -19.33 -26.66 1.19
C PRO A 1065 -18.08 -27.53 1.32
N ALA A 1066 -16.93 -27.05 0.83
CA ALA A 1066 -15.65 -27.73 1.00
C ALA A 1066 -15.23 -27.76 2.48
N GLU A 1067 -15.35 -26.63 3.18
CA GLU A 1067 -15.10 -26.56 4.62
C GLU A 1067 -16.02 -27.51 5.42
N PHE A 1068 -17.30 -27.60 5.06
CA PHE A 1068 -18.27 -28.47 5.69
C PHE A 1068 -17.97 -29.96 5.42
N ALA A 1069 -17.51 -30.29 4.22
CA ALA A 1069 -17.03 -31.64 3.90
C ALA A 1069 -15.83 -32.03 4.79
N ASP A 1070 -14.88 -31.12 5.01
CA ASP A 1070 -13.75 -31.36 5.92
C ASP A 1070 -14.22 -31.56 7.38
N ILE A 1071 -15.21 -30.79 7.83
CA ILE A 1071 -15.83 -30.95 9.16
C ILE A 1071 -16.53 -32.32 9.27
N LEU A 1072 -17.22 -32.77 8.22
CA LEU A 1072 -17.86 -34.08 8.19
C LEU A 1072 -16.83 -35.21 8.19
N LEU A 1073 -15.77 -35.11 7.39
CA LEU A 1073 -14.68 -36.08 7.38
C LEU A 1073 -14.00 -36.18 8.74
N TRP A 1074 -13.80 -35.04 9.42
CA TRP A 1074 -13.36 -35.01 10.80
C TRP A 1074 -14.30 -35.80 11.71
N TYR A 1075 -15.60 -35.48 11.69
CA TYR A 1075 -16.58 -36.16 12.54
C TYR A 1075 -16.66 -37.66 12.24
N MET A 1076 -16.63 -38.08 10.97
CA MET A 1076 -16.62 -39.50 10.58
C MET A 1076 -15.44 -40.25 11.19
N ASN A 1077 -14.28 -39.59 11.26
CA ASN A 1077 -13.07 -40.21 11.77
C ASN A 1077 -12.99 -40.24 13.29
N TYR A 1078 -13.52 -39.22 13.97
CA TYR A 1078 -13.20 -38.96 15.37
C TYR A 1078 -14.42 -38.65 16.27
N GLY A 1079 -15.59 -38.42 15.68
CA GLY A 1079 -16.84 -38.25 16.41
C GLY A 1079 -17.26 -39.56 17.10
N ARG A 1080 -17.95 -39.45 18.24
CA ARG A 1080 -18.39 -40.59 19.05
C ARG A 1080 -19.21 -41.60 18.25
N LEU A 1081 -20.09 -41.12 17.37
CA LEU A 1081 -20.89 -41.95 16.44
C LEU A 1081 -20.50 -41.79 14.96
N GLY A 1082 -19.31 -41.24 14.68
CA GLY A 1082 -18.83 -41.00 13.32
C GLY A 1082 -18.73 -42.27 12.46
N TRP A 1083 -18.49 -43.41 13.07
CA TRP A 1083 -18.47 -44.72 12.40
C TRP A 1083 -19.80 -45.06 11.71
N LYS A 1084 -20.95 -44.61 12.25
CA LYS A 1084 -22.25 -44.84 11.62
C LYS A 1084 -22.39 -44.14 10.27
N LEU A 1085 -21.69 -43.01 10.08
CA LEU A 1085 -21.62 -42.33 8.79
C LEU A 1085 -20.63 -43.01 7.83
N LYS A 1086 -19.57 -43.64 8.36
CA LYS A 1086 -18.61 -44.43 7.55
C LYS A 1086 -19.26 -45.68 6.96
N ASP A 1087 -20.27 -46.23 7.64
CA ASP A 1087 -21.02 -47.39 7.18
C ASP A 1087 -22.05 -47.04 6.09
N SER A 1088 -22.32 -45.75 5.83
CA SER A 1088 -23.16 -45.30 4.70
C SER A 1088 -22.43 -45.49 3.38
N LEU A 1089 -23.16 -45.92 2.33
CA LEU A 1089 -22.58 -46.10 0.98
C LEU A 1089 -22.23 -44.77 0.33
N LYS A 1090 -22.98 -43.70 0.63
CA LYS A 1090 -22.79 -42.36 0.06
C LYS A 1090 -23.31 -41.26 0.99
N ILE A 1091 -22.60 -40.14 1.04
CA ILE A 1091 -23.02 -38.90 1.70
C ILE A 1091 -23.04 -37.79 0.64
N ASP A 1092 -24.21 -37.26 0.35
CA ASP A 1092 -24.39 -36.09 -0.51
C ASP A 1092 -24.48 -34.82 0.36
N ILE A 1093 -23.85 -33.73 -0.08
CA ILE A 1093 -23.97 -32.39 0.52
C ILE A 1093 -24.58 -31.50 -0.56
N ILE A 1094 -25.59 -30.71 -0.20
CA ILE A 1094 -26.18 -29.73 -1.12
C ILE A 1094 -26.22 -28.38 -0.42
N CYS A 1095 -25.69 -27.35 -1.07
CA CYS A 1095 -25.72 -25.98 -0.56
C CYS A 1095 -26.54 -25.07 -1.49
N HIS A 1096 -27.47 -24.31 -0.92
CA HIS A 1096 -28.24 -23.33 -1.68
C HIS A 1096 -28.50 -22.04 -0.92
N ASN A 1097 -28.66 -20.95 -1.68
CA ASN A 1097 -28.90 -19.60 -1.16
C ASN A 1097 -30.30 -19.13 -1.55
N LYS A 1098 -31.10 -18.72 -0.56
CA LYS A 1098 -32.44 -18.15 -0.81
C LYS A 1098 -32.42 -16.85 -1.62
N LYS A 1099 -31.29 -16.16 -1.72
CA LYS A 1099 -31.16 -14.86 -2.39
C LYS A 1099 -31.12 -14.95 -3.92
N GLU A 1100 -30.53 -16.01 -4.48
CA GLU A 1100 -30.20 -16.09 -5.92
C GLU A 1100 -31.06 -17.10 -6.69
N ALA A 1101 -31.92 -17.88 -6.01
CA ALA A 1101 -32.65 -19.01 -6.61
C ALA A 1101 -31.76 -20.06 -7.34
N ASP A 1102 -30.44 -19.92 -7.21
CA ASP A 1102 -29.42 -20.76 -7.82
C ASP A 1102 -28.85 -21.77 -6.81
N ILE A 1103 -28.60 -23.00 -7.30
CA ILE A 1103 -27.84 -24.02 -6.58
C ILE A 1103 -26.36 -23.65 -6.73
N LEU A 1104 -25.70 -23.31 -5.62
CA LEU A 1104 -24.34 -22.78 -5.64
C LEU A 1104 -23.27 -23.86 -5.82
N SER A 1105 -23.49 -25.05 -5.25
CA SER A 1105 -22.62 -26.23 -5.45
C SER A 1105 -23.26 -27.49 -4.85
N ILE A 1106 -22.94 -28.64 -5.43
CA ILE A 1106 -23.14 -29.98 -4.86
C ILE A 1106 -21.77 -30.52 -4.47
#